data_AF-A0A9E5FX98-F1
#
_entry.id   AF-A0A9E5FX98-F1
#
_cell.length_a   1.000
_cell.length_b   1.000
_cell.length_c   1.000
_cell.angle_alpha   90.00
_cell.angle_beta   90.00
_cell.angle_gamma   90.00
#
_symmetry.space_group_name_H-M   'P 1'
#
loop_
_entity.id
_entity.type
_entity.pdbx_description
1 polymer ?
#
loop_
_entity_poly.entity_id
_entity_poly.type
_entity_poly.pdbx_seq_one_letter_code
_entity_poly.pdbx_strand_id
1 'polypeptide(L)'
;MDDGRAGVTPELGQGTPHRWFGPVKTSRTLMRAVILRLLDIKESFVMKNIFGMIACAVTISAPCFADATFTFTGQWTTGGQGNFIATNTTGQAMQNWVLEFDWTADVTSLWNGTIQSKVGNHYTVVNSAWNGTVAPGASIEVGCVFNQSTSGVLPTGLTFSTTASGGGGTGGGGTGGGTGGGTGGGTGGGTGGGTGGGAAGTCPADADHDGKVNGSDLALLLSSWGPGTARDLTGDGTVDGADIAAMLSAWGACPTDSTGYDKMPTVEQRKIVGYYPNWGIYQKNFPVTSVRADRINVINYAFLIPLDRTMPSAWNVIVSSYRGWRYSDYANYLQQPAGTTLSAGVGLFDEWADVKANTASEALTMSPAFREGSNFAQMRDLKQTHSKLRTMASIGGWTLSSPFFSIARSAQKRADFAKSAVYVVAKYGFDGIDIDWEYPGGGGLAQAGIGDPATDGNNYLLLLQALRDELNHQSTIDGRTYYLSIAAPAGDTKIADINPPAIAAICDWINVMAYDYHGGWDSYTGLNSPMVNIDPNPSAAKWSVAGTMGLYMNGMNGNAGVAPSKLVLGMPFYGRGWNSVQPGPNGNGLGQPGTEAVSPGLGETEFPYNSLISSGILSFSNGSFVGSAGYTRYWNAAAQVPYLYSPSAQRFISYDDPESTQIKMNFANQQGLGGVMFWELSEDTALPGASLLDTIFQGMKLP
;
A
#
# COMPACT_ATOMS: atom_id res chain seq x y z
N MET A 1 24.20 -62.13 -40.36
CA MET A 1 25.42 -61.32 -40.58
C MET A 1 25.38 -60.18 -39.56
N ASP A 2 25.40 -60.44 -38.25
CA ASP A 2 26.38 -61.18 -37.40
C ASP A 2 27.45 -60.18 -36.92
N ASP A 3 27.56 -59.87 -35.62
CA ASP A 3 28.19 -60.65 -34.54
C ASP A 3 29.73 -60.74 -34.73
N GLY A 4 30.61 -60.40 -33.78
CA GLY A 4 30.44 -59.88 -32.41
C GLY A 4 31.68 -60.18 -31.53
N ARG A 5 31.81 -59.55 -30.35
CA ARG A 5 32.80 -59.88 -29.28
C ARG A 5 34.29 -59.66 -29.66
N ALA A 6 35.29 -59.77 -28.80
CA ALA A 6 35.47 -59.36 -27.38
C ALA A 6 36.99 -59.31 -27.06
N GLY A 7 37.40 -58.75 -25.90
CA GLY A 7 38.79 -58.80 -25.42
C GLY A 7 38.87 -58.50 -23.91
N VAL A 8 39.55 -59.36 -23.14
CA VAL A 8 39.60 -59.34 -21.65
C VAL A 8 41.03 -59.66 -21.15
N THR A 9 41.30 -59.32 -19.89
CA THR A 9 42.56 -59.41 -19.10
C THR A 9 43.04 -60.86 -18.82
N PRO A 10 44.20 -61.11 -18.16
CA PRO A 10 44.53 -60.84 -16.72
C PRO A 10 45.87 -60.05 -16.57
N GLU A 11 46.61 -59.89 -15.46
CA GLU A 11 46.58 -60.26 -14.01
C GLU A 11 46.70 -58.95 -13.13
N LEU A 12 46.80 -58.83 -11.79
CA LEU A 12 47.26 -59.62 -10.61
C LEU A 12 48.81 -59.72 -10.40
N GLY A 13 49.35 -59.74 -9.16
CA GLY A 13 48.73 -59.39 -7.87
C GLY A 13 49.69 -59.34 -6.63
N GLN A 14 49.20 -58.69 -5.56
CA GLN A 14 49.52 -58.81 -4.11
C GLN A 14 50.95 -58.65 -3.52
N GLY A 15 51.03 -57.98 -2.35
CA GLY A 15 52.23 -57.95 -1.48
C GLY A 15 52.16 -57.00 -0.26
N THR A 16 51.78 -57.53 0.91
CA THR A 16 51.87 -56.91 2.27
C THR A 16 52.25 -58.03 3.27
N PRO A 17 52.78 -57.80 4.51
CA PRO A 17 52.46 -56.68 5.43
C PRO A 17 53.62 -56.16 6.32
N HIS A 18 53.33 -55.24 7.26
CA HIS A 18 53.41 -55.49 8.72
C HIS A 18 52.79 -54.32 9.52
N ARG A 19 52.47 -54.53 10.81
CA ARG A 19 51.78 -53.58 11.73
C ARG A 19 52.73 -53.12 12.86
N TRP A 20 52.45 -52.00 13.53
CA TRP A 20 51.84 -51.98 14.90
C TRP A 20 51.89 -50.61 15.63
N PHE A 21 50.86 -50.41 16.47
CA PHE A 21 50.75 -49.53 17.65
C PHE A 21 50.80 -47.98 17.52
N GLY A 22 50.30 -47.33 18.59
CA GLY A 22 49.97 -45.91 18.68
C GLY A 22 50.48 -45.23 19.98
N PRO A 23 49.79 -44.17 20.47
CA PRO A 23 50.44 -43.13 21.27
C PRO A 23 50.47 -43.35 22.80
N VAL A 24 51.40 -42.67 23.47
CA VAL A 24 51.50 -42.58 24.94
C VAL A 24 51.66 -41.10 25.37
N LYS A 25 50.97 -40.72 26.46
CA LYS A 25 51.08 -39.39 27.10
C LYS A 25 52.23 -39.35 28.12
N THR A 26 52.88 -38.20 28.27
CA THR A 26 53.55 -37.81 29.52
C THR A 26 53.44 -36.29 29.73
N SER A 27 53.50 -35.85 30.98
CA SER A 27 53.40 -34.44 31.39
C SER A 27 54.36 -34.13 32.54
N ARG A 28 54.71 -32.84 32.72
CA ARG A 28 54.99 -32.10 33.98
C ARG A 28 56.08 -31.02 33.85
N THR A 29 55.65 -29.77 34.03
CA THR A 29 56.10 -28.85 35.09
C THR A 29 57.60 -28.75 35.46
N LEU A 30 58.18 -27.56 35.23
CA LEU A 30 59.14 -26.80 36.08
C LEU A 30 59.47 -25.51 35.29
N MET A 31 58.95 -24.31 35.61
CA MET A 31 59.15 -23.47 36.81
C MET A 31 60.59 -22.94 36.97
N ARG A 32 60.79 -21.66 36.64
CA ARG A 32 61.87 -20.80 37.15
C ARG A 32 61.31 -19.40 37.46
N ALA A 33 61.56 -18.93 38.67
CA ALA A 33 61.49 -17.52 39.04
C ALA A 33 62.77 -16.79 38.50
N VAL A 34 62.99 -15.48 38.60
CA VAL A 34 62.62 -14.48 39.62
C VAL A 34 62.54 -13.08 38.98
N ILE A 35 61.57 -12.26 39.39
CA ILE A 35 61.69 -10.82 39.76
C ILE A 35 60.33 -10.36 40.29
N LEU A 36 60.31 -9.62 41.41
CA LEU A 36 59.09 -9.13 42.05
C LEU A 36 59.40 -7.86 42.87
N ARG A 37 58.52 -6.86 42.78
CA ARG A 37 58.52 -5.59 43.57
C ARG A 37 59.69 -4.66 43.17
N LEU A 38 59.55 -3.32 43.21
CA LEU A 38 59.11 -2.47 44.33
C LEU A 38 58.23 -1.28 43.87
N LEU A 39 57.24 -0.92 44.72
CA LEU A 39 56.94 0.44 45.27
C LEU A 39 56.63 1.64 44.32
N ASP A 40 55.78 2.63 44.68
CA ASP A 40 54.77 2.76 45.76
C ASP A 40 53.68 3.80 45.37
N ILE A 41 52.73 4.06 46.27
CA ILE A 41 51.60 5.01 46.15
C ILE A 41 51.98 6.40 46.72
N LYS A 42 51.62 7.53 46.05
CA LYS A 42 50.88 8.70 46.62
C LYS A 42 50.91 10.02 45.82
N GLU A 43 49.72 10.59 45.67
CA GLU A 43 49.31 12.00 45.91
C GLU A 43 49.86 13.24 45.17
N SER A 44 48.87 14.05 44.75
CA SER A 44 48.73 15.51 44.94
C SER A 44 49.26 16.57 43.92
N PHE A 45 48.26 17.31 43.40
CA PHE A 45 48.15 18.78 43.25
C PHE A 45 48.69 19.60 42.04
N VAL A 46 47.76 19.84 41.09
CA VAL A 46 47.37 21.16 40.52
C VAL A 46 48.39 22.03 39.76
N MET A 47 48.23 22.10 38.43
CA MET A 47 47.62 23.27 37.74
C MET A 47 47.10 22.85 36.34
N LYS A 48 45.81 23.07 36.03
CA LYS A 48 45.22 24.17 35.20
C LYS A 48 45.68 24.13 33.73
N ASN A 49 44.79 24.27 32.72
CA ASN A 49 43.46 24.92 32.73
C ASN A 49 42.58 24.46 31.53
N ILE A 50 41.25 24.68 31.61
CA ILE A 50 40.25 24.68 30.52
C ILE A 50 39.95 23.27 29.91
N PHE A 51 38.72 22.73 29.84
CA PHE A 51 37.36 23.22 30.21
C PHE A 51 36.63 22.28 31.21
N GLY A 52 35.83 22.88 32.08
CA GLY A 52 34.54 22.35 32.57
C GLY A 52 33.51 23.48 32.43
N MET A 53 32.20 23.31 32.64
CA MET A 53 31.39 22.16 33.09
C MET A 53 30.20 22.01 32.11
N ILE A 54 29.32 21.00 32.15
CA ILE A 54 28.24 20.82 33.15
C ILE A 54 27.96 19.33 33.29
N ALA A 55 28.00 18.81 34.52
CA ALA A 55 27.39 17.54 34.88
C ALA A 55 26.20 17.84 35.80
N CYS A 56 25.04 18.14 35.20
CA CYS A 56 23.80 18.28 35.97
C CYS A 56 23.20 16.88 36.15
N ALA A 57 23.08 16.42 37.39
CA ALA A 57 22.48 15.14 37.70
C ALA A 57 20.96 15.21 37.51
N VAL A 58 20.49 14.90 36.30
CA VAL A 58 19.07 14.66 36.04
C VAL A 58 18.87 13.16 35.85
N THR A 59 18.50 12.47 36.93
CA THR A 59 17.90 11.14 36.84
C THR A 59 16.49 11.27 36.26
N ILE A 60 16.42 11.47 34.94
CA ILE A 60 15.18 11.25 34.19
C ILE A 60 14.93 9.75 34.25
N SER A 61 13.89 9.33 34.96
CA SER A 61 13.30 8.02 34.73
C SER A 61 12.72 8.04 33.32
N ALA A 62 13.48 7.52 32.35
CA ALA A 62 12.93 7.28 31.02
C ALA A 62 11.65 6.43 31.17
N PRO A 63 10.60 6.67 30.37
CA PRO A 63 9.51 5.72 30.28
C PRO A 63 10.08 4.42 29.73
N CYS A 64 10.30 3.44 30.60
CA CYS A 64 10.60 2.09 30.17
C CYS A 64 9.35 1.54 29.49
N PHE A 65 9.54 0.90 28.34
CA PHE A 65 8.51 0.05 27.79
C PHE A 65 8.28 -1.09 28.79
N ALA A 66 7.09 -1.13 29.39
CA ALA A 66 6.57 -2.39 29.89
C ALA A 66 6.43 -3.35 28.70
N ASP A 67 6.70 -4.62 28.93
CA ASP A 67 6.36 -5.71 28.02
C ASP A 67 7.02 -5.64 26.62
N ALA A 68 8.28 -5.19 26.57
CA ALA A 68 9.16 -5.47 25.42
C ALA A 68 9.43 -6.98 25.32
N THR A 69 8.96 -7.60 24.23
CA THR A 69 8.98 -9.06 24.01
C THR A 69 9.72 -9.42 22.72
N PHE A 70 10.05 -10.71 22.57
CA PHE A 70 10.52 -11.26 21.30
C PHE A 70 9.81 -12.59 21.00
N THR A 71 9.32 -12.72 19.77
CA THR A 71 8.56 -13.89 19.30
C THR A 71 9.20 -14.47 18.03
N PHE A 72 9.44 -15.78 18.00
CA PHE A 72 9.89 -16.46 16.77
C PHE A 72 8.74 -16.55 15.76
N THR A 73 8.97 -16.08 14.53
CA THR A 73 8.06 -16.23 13.39
C THR A 73 8.45 -17.42 12.50
N GLY A 74 9.71 -17.86 12.57
CA GLY A 74 10.19 -19.10 11.97
C GLY A 74 11.50 -19.59 12.59
N GLN A 75 11.78 -20.89 12.55
CA GLN A 75 13.04 -21.46 13.07
C GLN A 75 13.54 -22.61 12.17
N TRP A 76 14.86 -22.73 12.05
CA TRP A 76 15.53 -23.83 11.36
C TRP A 76 16.83 -24.22 12.07
N THR A 77 17.48 -25.28 11.62
CA THR A 77 18.60 -25.95 12.31
C THR A 77 19.79 -25.04 12.64
N THR A 78 19.98 -23.94 11.90
CA THR A 78 21.14 -23.03 12.01
C THR A 78 20.76 -21.57 12.21
N GLY A 79 19.48 -21.26 12.44
CA GLY A 79 18.98 -19.88 12.42
C GLY A 79 17.49 -19.76 12.67
N GLY A 80 16.94 -18.61 12.34
CA GLY A 80 15.51 -18.35 12.42
C GLY A 80 15.12 -16.94 11.97
N GLN A 81 13.83 -16.67 12.14
CA GLN A 81 13.18 -15.38 11.92
C GLN A 81 12.34 -15.04 13.17
N GLY A 82 12.29 -13.78 13.56
CA GLY A 82 11.50 -13.37 14.72
C GLY A 82 11.42 -11.86 14.90
N ASN A 83 10.48 -11.45 15.74
CA ASN A 83 10.03 -10.07 15.90
C ASN A 83 10.22 -9.63 17.35
N PHE A 84 10.93 -8.52 17.56
CA PHE A 84 10.89 -7.74 18.79
C PHE A 84 9.64 -6.86 18.77
N ILE A 85 8.80 -6.91 19.80
CA ILE A 85 7.54 -6.14 19.88
C ILE A 85 7.52 -5.36 21.19
N ALA A 86 7.18 -4.08 21.15
CA ALA A 86 7.03 -3.26 22.36
C ALA A 86 5.97 -2.16 22.18
N THR A 87 5.14 -1.92 23.21
CA THR A 87 4.02 -0.97 23.16
C THR A 87 4.32 0.33 23.90
N ASN A 88 4.00 1.48 23.32
CA ASN A 88 4.05 2.76 24.00
C ASN A 88 2.91 2.87 25.03
N THR A 89 3.17 2.47 26.27
CA THR A 89 2.22 2.59 27.39
C THR A 89 2.16 4.01 27.98
N THR A 90 2.87 4.99 27.41
CA THR A 90 2.85 6.39 27.87
C THR A 90 1.70 7.19 27.25
N GLY A 91 1.26 8.23 27.96
CA GLY A 91 0.27 9.18 27.46
C GLY A 91 0.79 10.20 26.44
N GLN A 92 1.99 10.04 25.87
CA GLN A 92 2.60 10.98 24.91
C GLN A 92 3.21 10.25 23.70
N ALA A 93 3.31 10.94 22.56
CA ALA A 93 4.02 10.40 21.40
C ALA A 93 5.53 10.40 21.68
N MET A 94 6.14 9.23 21.59
CA MET A 94 7.58 9.06 21.78
C MET A 94 8.34 9.25 20.46
N GLN A 95 9.59 9.69 20.52
CA GLN A 95 10.45 9.87 19.33
C GLN A 95 11.86 9.28 19.53
N ASN A 96 12.45 8.83 18.42
CA ASN A 96 13.78 8.26 18.30
C ASN A 96 14.04 7.16 19.34
N TRP A 97 13.36 6.03 19.14
CA TRP A 97 13.51 4.86 19.99
C TRP A 97 14.80 4.09 19.71
N VAL A 98 15.32 3.45 20.77
CA VAL A 98 16.48 2.58 20.76
C VAL A 98 16.10 1.27 21.45
N LEU A 99 16.27 0.15 20.76
CA LEU A 99 16.16 -1.21 21.28
C LEU A 99 17.56 -1.73 21.59
N GLU A 100 17.79 -2.09 22.85
CA GLU A 100 19.02 -2.73 23.32
C GLU A 100 18.72 -4.14 23.85
N PHE A 101 19.61 -5.10 23.56
CA PHE A 101 19.50 -6.49 24.00
C PHE A 101 20.82 -7.27 23.92
N ASP A 102 20.96 -8.30 24.75
CA ASP A 102 22.04 -9.28 24.71
C ASP A 102 21.59 -10.58 24.04
N TRP A 103 22.25 -11.00 22.96
CA TRP A 103 21.94 -12.25 22.27
C TRP A 103 23.18 -12.92 21.66
N THR A 104 23.24 -14.25 21.76
CA THR A 104 24.32 -15.08 21.18
C THR A 104 24.10 -15.42 19.70
N ALA A 105 22.94 -15.06 19.13
CA ALA A 105 22.70 -15.21 17.70
C ALA A 105 23.36 -14.08 16.90
N ASP A 106 23.76 -14.39 15.68
CA ASP A 106 24.22 -13.39 14.72
C ASP A 106 23.05 -12.97 13.83
N VAL A 107 22.42 -11.84 14.18
CA VAL A 107 21.44 -11.15 13.32
C VAL A 107 22.10 -10.80 11.98
N THR A 108 21.59 -11.39 10.89
CA THR A 108 22.09 -11.23 9.52
C THR A 108 21.25 -10.28 8.68
N SER A 109 19.98 -10.08 9.03
CA SER A 109 19.10 -9.07 8.43
C SER A 109 18.13 -8.57 9.49
N LEU A 110 17.74 -7.30 9.39
CA LEU A 110 16.82 -6.63 10.32
C LEU A 110 16.03 -5.56 9.55
N TRP A 111 14.72 -5.51 9.76
CA TRP A 111 13.81 -4.52 9.17
C TRP A 111 13.04 -3.78 10.26
N ASN A 112 12.47 -2.62 9.91
CA ASN A 112 11.86 -1.66 10.83
C ASN A 112 12.83 -1.10 11.90
N GLY A 113 14.14 -1.29 11.74
CA GLY A 113 15.18 -0.69 12.57
C GLY A 113 16.53 -0.72 11.85
N THR A 114 17.57 -0.21 12.50
CA THR A 114 18.95 -0.24 12.01
C THR A 114 19.88 -0.65 13.15
N ILE A 115 20.73 -1.66 12.97
CA ILE A 115 21.77 -1.99 13.96
C ILE A 115 22.78 -0.83 14.00
N GLN A 116 22.78 -0.07 15.09
CA GLN A 116 23.73 1.00 15.33
C GLN A 116 25.06 0.45 15.87
N SER A 117 25.01 -0.59 16.71
CA SER A 117 26.21 -1.23 17.26
C SER A 117 25.98 -2.72 17.57
N LYS A 118 27.06 -3.51 17.51
CA LYS A 118 27.17 -4.81 18.19
C LYS A 118 28.49 -4.84 18.96
N VAL A 119 28.45 -5.10 20.27
CA VAL A 119 29.63 -5.20 21.14
C VAL A 119 29.59 -6.52 21.89
N GLY A 120 30.35 -7.51 21.40
CA GLY A 120 30.23 -8.89 21.87
C GLY A 120 28.86 -9.46 21.52
N ASN A 121 28.06 -9.79 22.53
CA ASN A 121 26.67 -10.23 22.36
C ASN A 121 25.65 -9.09 22.46
N HIS A 122 26.07 -7.90 22.87
CA HIS A 122 25.18 -6.76 23.05
C HIS A 122 24.87 -6.09 21.71
N TYR A 123 23.60 -5.81 21.45
CA TYR A 123 23.10 -5.14 20.26
C TYR A 123 22.45 -3.81 20.64
N THR A 124 22.78 -2.74 19.91
CA THR A 124 22.06 -1.46 19.92
C THR A 124 21.40 -1.29 18.56
N VAL A 125 20.06 -1.25 18.53
CA VAL A 125 19.24 -1.05 17.34
C VAL A 125 18.48 0.26 17.48
N VAL A 126 18.61 1.16 16.51
CA VAL A 126 17.85 2.42 16.46
C VAL A 126 16.69 2.32 15.47
N ASN A 127 15.74 3.24 15.58
CA ASN A 127 14.65 3.37 14.61
C ASN A 127 15.14 3.53 13.16
N SER A 128 14.34 3.05 12.22
CA SER A 128 14.46 3.46 10.82
C SER A 128 13.99 4.91 10.66
N ALA A 129 14.42 5.58 9.59
CA ALA A 129 14.10 7.00 9.35
C ALA A 129 12.59 7.30 9.25
N TRP A 130 11.75 6.28 9.01
CA TRP A 130 10.31 6.40 8.80
C TRP A 130 9.44 5.95 9.99
N ASN A 131 10.01 5.34 11.03
CA ASN A 131 9.27 4.85 12.21
C ASN A 131 9.82 5.35 13.56
N GLY A 132 10.53 6.48 13.55
CA GLY A 132 11.07 7.09 14.77
C GLY A 132 10.01 7.55 15.78
N THR A 133 8.78 7.83 15.33
CA THR A 133 7.68 8.28 16.19
C THR A 133 6.72 7.14 16.54
N VAL A 134 6.38 6.96 17.81
CA VAL A 134 5.40 5.97 18.29
C VAL A 134 4.32 6.66 19.11
N ALA A 135 3.06 6.63 18.66
CA ALA A 135 1.92 7.26 19.34
C ALA A 135 1.53 6.55 20.65
N PRO A 136 0.79 7.19 21.58
CA PRO A 136 0.23 6.53 22.76
C PRO A 136 -0.58 5.28 22.39
N GLY A 137 -0.33 4.16 23.06
CA GLY A 137 -0.98 2.86 22.79
C GLY A 137 -0.53 2.14 21.51
N ALA A 138 0.25 2.79 20.63
CA ALA A 138 0.80 2.13 19.45
C ALA A 138 1.98 1.22 19.81
N SER A 139 2.17 0.16 19.03
CA SER A 139 3.30 -0.77 19.19
C SER A 139 4.29 -0.63 18.05
N ILE A 140 5.57 -0.82 18.35
CA ILE A 140 6.64 -0.98 17.36
C ILE A 140 6.98 -2.46 17.23
N GLU A 141 7.12 -2.92 15.99
CA GLU A 141 7.65 -4.24 15.65
C GLU A 141 8.98 -4.08 14.91
N VAL A 142 10.04 -4.75 15.38
CA VAL A 142 11.34 -4.84 14.70
C VAL A 142 11.60 -6.30 14.38
N GLY A 143 11.59 -6.66 13.10
CA GLY A 143 11.78 -8.05 12.68
C GLY A 143 13.21 -8.34 12.23
N CYS A 144 13.68 -9.57 12.43
CA CYS A 144 15.03 -9.99 12.05
C CYS A 144 15.12 -11.42 11.51
N VAL A 145 16.17 -11.68 10.72
CA VAL A 145 16.69 -13.01 10.41
C VAL A 145 18.06 -13.14 11.06
N PHE A 146 18.34 -14.29 11.66
CA PHE A 146 19.54 -14.54 12.46
C PHE A 146 20.06 -15.97 12.29
N ASN A 147 21.37 -16.13 12.45
CA ASN A 147 22.03 -17.42 12.58
C ASN A 147 22.24 -17.76 14.08
N GLN A 148 22.04 -19.02 14.46
CA GLN A 148 22.28 -19.50 15.83
C GLN A 148 22.86 -20.92 15.82
N SER A 149 23.80 -21.18 16.73
CA SER A 149 24.44 -22.49 16.92
C SER A 149 23.61 -23.45 17.80
N THR A 150 22.62 -22.91 18.52
CA THR A 150 21.68 -23.65 19.38
C THR A 150 20.29 -23.10 19.11
N SER A 151 19.32 -23.96 18.78
CA SER A 151 17.95 -23.51 18.48
C SER A 151 17.18 -23.11 19.75
N GLY A 152 16.22 -22.21 19.60
CA GLY A 152 15.36 -21.75 20.71
C GLY A 152 16.00 -20.76 21.69
N VAL A 153 17.21 -20.26 21.44
CA VAL A 153 17.84 -19.26 22.31
C VAL A 153 17.19 -17.90 22.08
N LEU A 154 16.49 -17.38 23.08
CA LEU A 154 15.88 -16.04 23.05
C LEU A 154 16.92 -14.93 23.33
N PRO A 155 16.70 -13.70 22.82
CA PRO A 155 17.41 -12.52 23.29
C PRO A 155 17.07 -12.22 24.76
N THR A 156 18.01 -11.59 25.46
CA THR A 156 17.89 -11.24 26.89
C THR A 156 18.20 -9.76 27.10
N GLY A 157 17.86 -9.20 28.27
CA GLY A 157 18.11 -7.78 28.55
C GLY A 157 17.35 -6.81 27.64
N LEU A 158 16.19 -7.25 27.09
CA LEU A 158 15.34 -6.47 26.19
C LEU A 158 14.92 -5.13 26.83
N THR A 159 15.44 -4.02 26.33
CA THR A 159 15.02 -2.68 26.72
C THR A 159 14.82 -1.80 25.50
N PHE A 160 13.58 -1.34 25.29
CA PHE A 160 13.34 -0.15 24.46
C PHE A 160 13.43 1.11 25.33
N SER A 161 14.12 2.12 24.82
CA SER A 161 14.26 3.46 25.40
C SER A 161 14.10 4.53 24.31
N THR A 162 14.08 5.83 24.67
CA THR A 162 13.90 6.95 23.73
C THR A 162 14.72 8.17 24.11
N THR A 163 15.17 8.96 23.13
CA THR A 163 15.73 10.29 23.41
C THR A 163 14.59 11.31 23.57
N ALA A 164 14.25 11.66 24.82
CA ALA A 164 13.16 12.60 25.10
C ALA A 164 13.36 13.97 24.45
N SER A 165 12.36 14.46 23.72
CA SER A 165 12.35 15.80 23.12
C SER A 165 12.31 16.87 24.21
N GLY A 166 13.24 17.83 24.17
CA GLY A 166 13.32 18.92 25.14
C GLY A 166 12.12 19.88 25.07
N GLY A 167 11.13 19.70 25.95
CA GLY A 167 9.93 20.52 26.01
C GLY A 167 10.19 21.96 26.49
N GLY A 168 10.26 22.91 25.55
CA GLY A 168 10.30 24.33 25.85
C GLY A 168 8.93 24.87 26.28
N GLY A 169 8.64 24.87 27.58
CA GLY A 169 7.38 25.35 28.12
C GLY A 169 7.29 26.88 28.23
N THR A 170 6.18 27.45 27.75
CA THR A 170 5.76 28.84 28.03
C THR A 170 4.38 28.83 28.68
N GLY A 171 4.33 29.16 29.98
CA GLY A 171 3.08 29.25 30.73
C GLY A 171 2.34 30.56 30.50
N GLY A 172 1.02 30.49 30.31
CA GLY A 172 0.12 31.65 30.33
C GLY A 172 -1.08 31.35 31.23
N GLY A 173 -1.11 31.93 32.43
CA GLY A 173 -2.17 31.68 33.42
C GLY A 173 -3.41 32.56 33.21
N GLY A 174 -4.60 31.98 33.39
CA GLY A 174 -5.87 32.69 33.47
C GLY A 174 -6.77 32.04 34.51
N THR A 175 -7.25 32.82 35.48
CA THR A 175 -7.98 32.31 36.67
C THR A 175 -9.43 32.78 36.73
N GLY A 176 -10.32 31.86 37.12
CA GLY A 176 -11.73 32.13 37.43
C GLY A 176 -12.69 31.49 36.42
N GLY A 177 -13.80 30.88 36.81
CA GLY A 177 -14.33 30.67 38.17
C GLY A 177 -15.82 31.02 38.24
N GLY A 178 -16.69 30.02 38.26
CA GLY A 178 -18.14 30.22 38.35
C GLY A 178 -18.92 28.91 38.33
N THR A 179 -19.52 28.56 39.46
CA THR A 179 -20.46 27.45 39.60
C THR A 179 -21.89 27.95 39.52
N GLY A 180 -22.79 27.19 38.89
CA GLY A 180 -24.23 27.51 38.86
C GLY A 180 -25.03 26.45 38.12
N GLY A 181 -25.87 25.71 38.84
CA GLY A 181 -26.84 24.78 38.26
C GLY A 181 -28.24 25.39 38.17
N GLY A 182 -29.10 24.81 37.32
CA GLY A 182 -30.50 25.20 37.20
C GLY A 182 -31.35 24.08 36.58
N THR A 183 -32.50 23.79 37.18
CA THR A 183 -33.37 22.66 36.83
C THR A 183 -34.69 23.11 36.20
N GLY A 184 -35.15 22.38 35.18
CA GLY A 184 -36.51 22.46 34.65
C GLY A 184 -36.58 21.91 33.20
N GLY A 185 -37.60 21.18 32.77
CA GLY A 185 -38.82 20.77 33.46
C GLY A 185 -40.08 21.19 32.69
N GLY A 186 -40.51 20.38 31.71
CA GLY A 186 -41.72 20.62 30.92
C GLY A 186 -42.11 19.35 30.14
N THR A 187 -43.40 19.02 30.10
CA THR A 187 -43.93 17.75 29.57
C THR A 187 -45.04 17.96 28.54
N GLY A 188 -45.22 16.97 27.66
CA GLY A 188 -46.32 16.86 26.70
C GLY A 188 -45.88 17.12 25.25
N GLY A 189 -46.34 16.35 24.26
CA GLY A 189 -47.19 15.16 24.32
C GLY A 189 -48.10 15.05 23.10
N GLY A 190 -47.85 14.09 22.20
CA GLY A 190 -48.65 13.94 20.97
C GLY A 190 -48.31 12.69 20.17
N THR A 191 -49.20 11.71 20.20
CA THR A 191 -49.26 10.57 19.27
C THR A 191 -49.53 11.06 17.84
N GLY A 192 -49.14 10.38 16.75
CA GLY A 192 -48.53 9.04 16.62
C GLY A 192 -49.00 8.42 15.30
N GLY A 193 -48.12 7.75 14.54
CA GLY A 193 -48.45 7.34 13.17
C GLY A 193 -47.39 6.51 12.42
N GLY A 194 -46.61 5.69 13.13
CA GLY A 194 -45.62 4.81 12.50
C GLY A 194 -46.27 3.57 11.85
N THR A 195 -46.01 3.35 10.57
CA THR A 195 -46.19 2.04 9.92
C THR A 195 -44.82 1.51 9.54
N GLY A 196 -44.30 0.57 10.34
CA GLY A 196 -42.97 0.00 10.12
C GLY A 196 -42.95 -0.96 8.95
N GLY A 197 -42.17 -0.63 7.91
CA GLY A 197 -41.68 -1.58 6.91
C GLY A 197 -40.21 -1.85 7.17
N GLY A 198 -39.87 -2.96 7.80
CA GLY A 198 -38.48 -3.27 8.18
C GLY A 198 -37.60 -3.56 6.95
N ALA A 199 -36.44 -2.90 6.89
CA ALA A 199 -35.39 -3.26 5.93
C ALA A 199 -34.70 -4.56 6.36
N ALA A 200 -34.57 -5.52 5.44
CA ALA A 200 -33.83 -6.75 5.71
C ALA A 200 -32.30 -6.51 5.63
N GLY A 201 -31.53 -7.23 6.46
CA GLY A 201 -30.07 -7.27 6.36
C GLY A 201 -29.29 -6.37 7.33
N THR A 202 -29.92 -5.83 8.38
CA THR A 202 -29.22 -5.31 9.56
C THR A 202 -29.53 -6.16 10.78
N CYS A 203 -28.56 -6.26 11.70
CA CYS A 203 -28.71 -6.92 13.00
C CYS A 203 -28.25 -5.94 14.10
N PRO A 204 -28.99 -4.85 14.39
CA PRO A 204 -28.47 -3.75 15.21
C PRO A 204 -28.17 -4.14 16.67
N ALA A 205 -28.80 -5.22 17.12
CA ALA A 205 -28.62 -5.84 18.44
C ALA A 205 -27.33 -6.67 18.57
N ASP A 206 -26.65 -6.98 17.46
CA ASP A 206 -25.30 -7.57 17.46
C ASP A 206 -24.31 -6.41 17.61
N ALA A 207 -23.79 -6.28 18.82
CA ALA A 207 -23.07 -5.12 19.30
C ALA A 207 -21.55 -5.35 19.39
N ASP A 208 -21.10 -6.58 19.62
CA ASP A 208 -19.69 -6.96 19.50
C ASP A 208 -19.29 -7.42 18.08
N HIS A 209 -20.29 -7.68 17.22
CA HIS A 209 -20.15 -8.07 15.81
C HIS A 209 -19.60 -9.49 15.59
N ASP A 210 -19.82 -10.42 16.54
CA ASP A 210 -19.53 -11.86 16.38
C ASP A 210 -20.52 -12.61 15.46
N GLY A 211 -21.60 -11.95 15.03
CA GLY A 211 -22.68 -12.51 14.21
C GLY A 211 -23.83 -13.13 15.01
N LYS A 212 -23.84 -13.00 16.35
CA LYS A 212 -24.90 -13.53 17.23
C LYS A 212 -25.22 -12.55 18.35
N VAL A 213 -26.49 -12.13 18.42
CA VAL A 213 -27.03 -11.39 19.56
C VAL A 213 -27.05 -12.30 20.80
N ASN A 214 -26.18 -12.01 21.77
CA ASN A 214 -25.87 -12.89 22.89
C ASN A 214 -25.56 -12.13 24.21
N GLY A 215 -24.94 -12.81 25.18
CA GLY A 215 -24.62 -12.24 26.49
C GLY A 215 -23.54 -11.15 26.48
N SER A 216 -22.63 -11.17 25.50
CA SER A 216 -21.66 -10.10 25.27
C SER A 216 -22.36 -8.78 24.91
N ASP A 217 -23.32 -8.83 23.99
CA ASP A 217 -24.07 -7.66 23.52
C ASP A 217 -24.91 -7.05 24.63
N LEU A 218 -25.50 -7.91 25.48
CA LEU A 218 -26.25 -7.45 26.65
C LEU A 218 -25.34 -6.70 27.63
N ALA A 219 -24.09 -7.15 27.80
CA ALA A 219 -23.10 -6.45 28.62
C ALA A 219 -22.69 -5.11 27.99
N LEU A 220 -22.56 -5.03 26.65
CA LEU A 220 -22.27 -3.79 25.94
C LEU A 220 -23.44 -2.79 26.02
N LEU A 221 -24.68 -3.23 25.81
CA LEU A 221 -25.89 -2.41 25.93
C LEU A 221 -26.02 -1.88 27.37
N LEU A 222 -25.90 -2.74 28.38
CA LEU A 222 -25.91 -2.34 29.79
C LEU A 222 -24.75 -1.40 30.16
N SER A 223 -23.63 -1.43 29.44
CA SER A 223 -22.51 -0.50 29.67
C SER A 223 -22.78 0.93 29.17
N SER A 224 -23.75 1.11 28.26
CA SER A 224 -24.14 2.41 27.69
C SER A 224 -25.46 2.97 28.25
N TRP A 225 -25.97 2.37 29.33
CA TRP A 225 -27.27 2.69 29.94
C TRP A 225 -27.46 4.18 30.28
N GLY A 226 -28.59 4.75 29.85
CA GLY A 226 -28.95 6.16 30.06
C GLY A 226 -28.96 6.99 28.76
N PRO A 227 -28.92 8.33 28.84
CA PRO A 227 -29.08 9.20 27.68
C PRO A 227 -27.89 9.11 26.71
N GLY A 228 -28.17 8.75 25.45
CA GLY A 228 -27.17 8.61 24.41
C GLY A 228 -27.62 7.68 23.28
N THR A 229 -27.09 7.89 22.07
CA THR A 229 -27.42 7.07 20.88
C THR A 229 -26.51 5.86 20.69
N ALA A 230 -25.50 5.67 21.56
CA ALA A 230 -24.61 4.52 21.51
C ALA A 230 -25.30 3.30 22.12
N ARG A 231 -25.77 2.37 21.27
CA ARG A 231 -26.60 1.19 21.63
C ARG A 231 -28.07 1.49 21.97
N ASP A 232 -28.56 2.67 21.58
CA ASP A 232 -29.99 2.93 21.40
C ASP A 232 -30.48 2.10 20.19
N LEU A 233 -31.29 1.08 20.46
CA LEU A 233 -31.82 0.14 19.46
C LEU A 233 -33.23 0.51 19.02
N THR A 234 -33.95 1.30 19.82
CA THR A 234 -35.33 1.73 19.56
C THR A 234 -35.41 3.08 18.84
N GLY A 235 -34.35 3.88 18.89
CA GLY A 235 -34.21 5.19 18.26
C GLY A 235 -34.81 6.34 19.09
N ASP A 236 -34.95 6.18 20.41
CA ASP A 236 -35.63 7.15 21.28
C ASP A 236 -34.71 8.22 21.91
N GLY A 237 -33.39 8.00 21.85
CA GLY A 237 -32.36 8.85 22.43
C GLY A 237 -31.82 8.37 23.79
N THR A 238 -32.33 7.26 24.31
CA THR A 238 -31.94 6.65 25.58
C THR A 238 -31.62 5.16 25.38
N VAL A 239 -30.66 4.64 26.15
CA VAL A 239 -30.45 3.19 26.28
C VAL A 239 -31.14 2.72 27.57
N ASP A 240 -32.29 2.06 27.45
CA ASP A 240 -33.06 1.58 28.61
C ASP A 240 -33.66 0.16 28.45
N GLY A 241 -34.70 -0.18 29.23
CA GLY A 241 -35.38 -1.47 29.18
C GLY A 241 -36.10 -1.74 27.85
N ALA A 242 -36.43 -0.71 27.08
CA ALA A 242 -36.96 -0.82 25.72
C ALA A 242 -35.92 -1.46 24.78
N ASP A 243 -34.66 -1.05 24.88
CA ASP A 243 -33.56 -1.59 24.08
C ASP A 243 -33.17 -3.00 24.54
N ILE A 244 -33.23 -3.31 25.84
CA ILE A 244 -33.13 -4.70 26.32
C ILE A 244 -34.23 -5.56 25.68
N ALA A 245 -35.47 -5.08 25.61
CA ALA A 245 -36.55 -5.82 24.97
C ALA A 245 -36.34 -5.99 23.45
N ALA A 246 -35.83 -4.97 22.76
CA ALA A 246 -35.44 -5.06 21.36
C ALA A 246 -34.30 -6.08 21.14
N MET A 247 -33.25 -6.03 21.97
CA MET A 247 -32.09 -6.93 21.88
C MET A 247 -32.50 -8.39 22.16
N LEU A 248 -33.31 -8.63 23.20
CA LEU A 248 -33.84 -9.96 23.51
C LEU A 248 -34.78 -10.49 22.40
N SER A 249 -35.46 -9.61 21.65
CA SER A 249 -36.28 -10.02 20.49
C SER A 249 -35.45 -10.48 19.28
N ALA A 250 -34.17 -10.10 19.22
CA ALA A 250 -33.23 -10.47 18.17
C ALA A 250 -32.24 -11.60 18.59
N TRP A 251 -32.39 -12.16 19.79
CA TRP A 251 -31.43 -13.07 20.41
C TRP A 251 -31.16 -14.34 19.58
N GLY A 252 -29.89 -14.61 19.28
CA GLY A 252 -29.45 -15.70 18.41
C GLY A 252 -28.59 -15.24 17.23
N ALA A 253 -28.37 -16.12 16.26
CA ALA A 253 -27.55 -15.80 15.08
C ALA A 253 -28.26 -14.80 14.16
N CYS A 254 -27.51 -13.80 13.67
CA CYS A 254 -28.02 -12.78 12.77
C CYS A 254 -28.41 -13.35 11.40
N PRO A 255 -29.44 -12.79 10.72
CA PRO A 255 -29.81 -13.21 9.37
C PRO A 255 -28.71 -12.87 8.35
N THR A 256 -28.02 -13.88 7.82
CA THR A 256 -27.18 -13.75 6.62
C THR A 256 -28.05 -13.45 5.40
N ASP A 257 -27.69 -12.47 4.57
CA ASP A 257 -28.45 -12.22 3.34
C ASP A 257 -28.27 -13.35 2.31
N SER A 258 -29.27 -13.51 1.44
CA SER A 258 -29.35 -14.61 0.47
C SER A 258 -29.05 -14.16 -0.96
N THR A 259 -28.31 -13.06 -1.16
CA THR A 259 -28.05 -12.46 -2.48
C THR A 259 -26.69 -12.82 -3.06
N GLY A 260 -25.75 -13.28 -2.23
CA GLY A 260 -24.40 -13.70 -2.68
C GLY A 260 -23.45 -12.55 -3.02
N TYR A 261 -23.90 -11.29 -2.88
CA TYR A 261 -23.06 -10.11 -2.97
C TYR A 261 -22.76 -9.59 -1.56
N ASP A 262 -21.73 -10.17 -0.92
CA ASP A 262 -21.04 -9.54 0.21
C ASP A 262 -20.89 -8.04 -0.11
N LYS A 263 -21.28 -7.14 0.80
CA LYS A 263 -20.70 -5.79 0.82
C LYS A 263 -19.17 -5.97 0.72
N MET A 264 -18.46 -5.11 -0.01
CA MET A 264 -16.98 -5.03 0.04
C MET A 264 -16.57 -5.32 1.47
N PRO A 265 -15.82 -6.41 1.70
CA PRO A 265 -15.76 -7.01 3.02
C PRO A 265 -15.29 -5.94 4.01
N THR A 266 -15.82 -6.04 5.23
CA THR A 266 -15.77 -5.03 6.28
C THR A 266 -14.40 -4.37 6.44
N VAL A 267 -14.32 -3.21 7.10
CA VAL A 267 -13.09 -2.39 7.15
C VAL A 267 -11.86 -3.19 7.66
N GLU A 268 -12.07 -4.30 8.35
CA GLU A 268 -11.08 -5.35 8.66
C GLU A 268 -10.37 -6.02 7.45
N GLN A 269 -11.01 -6.21 6.29
CA GLN A 269 -10.40 -6.88 5.12
C GLN A 269 -9.74 -5.88 4.16
N ARG A 270 -8.39 -5.94 4.14
CA ARG A 270 -7.55 -5.08 3.29
C ARG A 270 -7.80 -5.31 1.79
N LYS A 271 -7.79 -4.23 1.01
CA LYS A 271 -8.00 -4.25 -0.44
C LYS A 271 -6.73 -4.68 -1.17
N ILE A 272 -6.90 -5.40 -2.27
CA ILE A 272 -5.86 -5.70 -3.24
C ILE A 272 -6.44 -5.33 -4.61
N VAL A 273 -6.01 -4.18 -5.14
CA VAL A 273 -6.57 -3.52 -6.32
C VAL A 273 -5.62 -3.67 -7.50
N GLY A 274 -6.01 -4.42 -8.53
CA GLY A 274 -5.25 -4.49 -9.77
C GLY A 274 -5.83 -3.58 -10.85
N TYR A 275 -5.03 -2.70 -11.44
CA TYR A 275 -5.44 -2.02 -12.67
C TYR A 275 -5.36 -2.99 -13.86
N TYR A 276 -6.44 -3.10 -14.64
CA TYR A 276 -6.50 -3.88 -15.88
C TYR A 276 -6.63 -2.93 -17.08
N PRO A 277 -5.66 -2.88 -18.01
CA PRO A 277 -5.78 -2.08 -19.22
C PRO A 277 -6.75 -2.69 -20.23
N ASN A 278 -7.67 -1.86 -20.74
CA ASN A 278 -8.49 -2.12 -21.92
C ASN A 278 -7.66 -2.69 -23.09
N TRP A 279 -6.48 -2.10 -23.33
CA TRP A 279 -5.56 -2.50 -24.39
C TRP A 279 -4.72 -3.75 -24.08
N GLY A 280 -4.84 -4.33 -22.88
CA GLY A 280 -4.10 -5.53 -22.46
C GLY A 280 -4.29 -6.72 -23.41
N ILE A 281 -5.45 -6.80 -24.06
CA ILE A 281 -5.78 -7.85 -25.05
C ILE A 281 -4.95 -7.79 -26.34
N TYR A 282 -4.23 -6.69 -26.61
CA TYR A 282 -3.46 -6.50 -27.84
C TYR A 282 -2.01 -6.96 -27.67
N GLN A 283 -1.03 -6.04 -27.70
CA GLN A 283 0.39 -6.36 -27.72
C GLN A 283 0.88 -7.01 -26.42
N LYS A 284 0.28 -6.66 -25.27
CA LYS A 284 0.57 -7.31 -23.97
C LYS A 284 -0.06 -8.72 -23.86
N ASN A 285 -0.92 -9.12 -24.80
CA ASN A 285 -1.55 -10.46 -24.91
C ASN A 285 -2.16 -11.00 -23.59
N PHE A 286 -2.77 -10.10 -22.82
CA PHE A 286 -3.26 -10.33 -21.47
C PHE A 286 -4.79 -10.14 -21.40
N PRO A 287 -5.59 -11.16 -21.78
CA PRO A 287 -7.05 -11.12 -21.62
C PRO A 287 -7.45 -11.13 -20.14
N VAL A 288 -8.68 -10.70 -19.84
CA VAL A 288 -9.24 -10.73 -18.47
C VAL A 288 -9.21 -12.15 -17.88
N THR A 289 -9.35 -13.18 -18.70
CA THR A 289 -9.19 -14.60 -18.33
C THR A 289 -7.78 -14.99 -17.84
N SER A 290 -6.76 -14.15 -18.04
CA SER A 290 -5.42 -14.31 -17.44
C SER A 290 -5.27 -13.66 -16.06
N VAL A 291 -6.28 -12.92 -15.57
CA VAL A 291 -6.25 -12.28 -14.25
C VAL A 291 -6.35 -13.34 -13.15
N ARG A 292 -5.35 -13.38 -12.26
CA ARG A 292 -5.37 -14.18 -11.03
C ARG A 292 -6.34 -13.59 -10.00
N ALA A 293 -7.64 -13.77 -10.26
CA ALA A 293 -8.73 -13.31 -9.39
C ALA A 293 -8.74 -13.98 -8.01
N ASP A 294 -8.00 -15.08 -7.82
CA ASP A 294 -7.71 -15.69 -6.53
C ASP A 294 -6.61 -14.97 -5.73
N ARG A 295 -6.08 -13.84 -6.24
CA ARG A 295 -5.08 -12.97 -5.58
C ARG A 295 -5.53 -11.54 -5.30
N ILE A 296 -6.64 -11.10 -5.89
CA ILE A 296 -7.15 -9.72 -5.82
C ILE A 296 -8.60 -9.69 -5.34
N ASN A 297 -9.07 -8.55 -4.85
CA ASN A 297 -10.50 -8.34 -4.54
C ASN A 297 -11.11 -7.13 -5.25
N VAL A 298 -10.31 -6.29 -5.91
CA VAL A 298 -10.79 -5.24 -6.82
C VAL A 298 -10.01 -5.26 -8.14
N ILE A 299 -10.72 -5.09 -9.26
CA ILE A 299 -10.12 -4.67 -10.54
C ILE A 299 -10.57 -3.25 -10.86
N ASN A 300 -9.62 -2.35 -11.11
CA ASN A 300 -9.90 -1.04 -11.71
C ASN A 300 -9.71 -1.17 -13.23
N TYR A 301 -10.79 -1.00 -14.00
CA TYR A 301 -10.73 -1.10 -15.45
C TYR A 301 -10.25 0.21 -16.08
N ALA A 302 -9.00 0.22 -16.56
CA ALA A 302 -8.32 1.38 -17.14
C ALA A 302 -8.43 1.38 -18.67
N PHE A 303 -8.98 2.38 -19.34
CA PHE A 303 -9.71 3.53 -18.81
C PHE A 303 -10.94 3.76 -19.69
N LEU A 304 -11.99 4.30 -19.09
CA LEU A 304 -13.10 4.90 -19.81
C LEU A 304 -12.83 6.39 -20.00
N ILE A 305 -13.35 6.96 -21.09
CA ILE A 305 -13.08 8.36 -21.47
C ILE A 305 -14.06 9.30 -20.75
N PRO A 306 -13.61 10.32 -20.00
CA PRO A 306 -14.47 11.43 -19.61
C PRO A 306 -14.74 12.32 -20.84
N LEU A 307 -16.01 12.60 -21.15
CA LEU A 307 -16.41 13.34 -22.35
C LEU A 307 -17.07 14.68 -22.00
N ASP A 308 -16.77 15.71 -22.78
CA ASP A 308 -17.44 17.01 -22.74
C ASP A 308 -17.72 17.48 -24.18
N ARG A 309 -19.01 17.66 -24.52
CA ARG A 309 -19.42 18.05 -25.88
C ARG A 309 -18.91 19.44 -26.26
N THR A 310 -18.76 20.35 -25.29
CA THR A 310 -18.35 21.75 -25.52
C THR A 310 -16.85 21.96 -25.34
N MET A 311 -16.06 20.90 -25.13
CA MET A 311 -14.62 20.99 -24.97
C MET A 311 -13.97 21.44 -26.29
N PRO A 312 -13.05 22.43 -26.26
CA PRO A 312 -12.28 22.80 -27.44
C PRO A 312 -11.47 21.60 -27.94
N SER A 313 -11.53 21.30 -29.25
CA SER A 313 -10.74 20.21 -29.85
C SER A 313 -9.24 20.39 -29.67
N ALA A 314 -8.78 21.63 -29.49
CA ALA A 314 -7.41 21.95 -29.13
C ALA A 314 -6.97 21.29 -27.79
N TRP A 315 -7.84 21.22 -26.78
CA TRP A 315 -7.48 20.85 -25.41
C TRP A 315 -7.15 19.36 -25.22
N ASN A 316 -7.68 18.49 -26.09
CA ASN A 316 -7.26 17.08 -26.21
C ASN A 316 -7.72 16.51 -27.56
N VAL A 317 -6.78 16.27 -28.48
CA VAL A 317 -7.10 15.78 -29.84
C VAL A 317 -7.65 14.35 -29.79
N ILE A 318 -7.10 13.48 -28.93
CA ILE A 318 -7.49 12.08 -28.77
C ILE A 318 -8.98 12.00 -28.39
N VAL A 319 -9.35 12.62 -27.26
CA VAL A 319 -10.74 12.68 -26.78
C VAL A 319 -11.65 13.37 -27.80
N SER A 320 -11.16 14.39 -28.52
CA SER A 320 -11.96 15.10 -29.52
C SER A 320 -12.36 14.25 -30.74
N SER A 321 -11.68 13.12 -30.97
CA SER A 321 -11.99 12.16 -32.05
C SER A 321 -13.04 11.11 -31.61
N TYR A 322 -13.08 10.74 -30.33
CA TYR A 322 -14.02 9.79 -29.74
C TYR A 322 -15.43 10.37 -29.54
N ARG A 323 -16.02 10.93 -30.61
CA ARG A 323 -17.39 11.49 -30.63
C ARG A 323 -18.48 10.45 -30.93
N GLY A 324 -18.21 9.17 -30.68
CA GLY A 324 -19.16 8.07 -30.83
C GLY A 324 -20.32 8.07 -29.83
N TRP A 325 -20.32 8.99 -28.86
CA TRP A 325 -21.31 9.05 -27.78
C TRP A 325 -22.73 9.39 -28.28
N ARG A 326 -23.63 8.39 -28.25
CA ARG A 326 -25.04 8.53 -28.63
C ARG A 326 -25.94 8.72 -27.40
N TYR A 327 -26.64 9.85 -27.34
CA TYR A 327 -27.57 10.14 -26.25
C TYR A 327 -28.79 9.21 -26.21
N SER A 328 -29.18 8.63 -27.37
CA SER A 328 -30.28 7.66 -27.50
C SER A 328 -30.23 6.56 -26.46
N ASP A 329 -29.01 6.13 -26.12
CA ASP A 329 -28.74 4.96 -25.30
C ASP A 329 -29.02 5.27 -23.80
N TYR A 330 -28.93 6.55 -23.43
CA TYR A 330 -29.08 7.08 -22.07
C TYR A 330 -30.48 7.61 -21.77
N ALA A 331 -31.20 8.12 -22.79
CA ALA A 331 -32.48 8.83 -22.62
C ALA A 331 -33.50 8.04 -21.78
N ASN A 332 -33.62 6.73 -22.02
CA ASN A 332 -34.54 5.83 -21.32
C ASN A 332 -34.19 5.65 -19.84
N TYR A 333 -32.90 5.50 -19.50
CA TYR A 333 -32.43 5.34 -18.12
C TYR A 333 -32.59 6.65 -17.33
N LEU A 334 -32.25 7.77 -17.94
CA LEU A 334 -32.34 9.10 -17.31
C LEU A 334 -33.78 9.64 -17.22
N GLN A 335 -34.77 8.89 -17.74
CA GLN A 335 -36.17 9.28 -17.86
C GLN A 335 -36.36 10.65 -18.55
N GLN A 336 -35.46 10.96 -19.50
CA GLN A 336 -35.42 12.26 -20.18
C GLN A 336 -36.15 12.22 -21.53
N PRO A 337 -36.68 13.37 -22.00
CA PRO A 337 -37.22 13.48 -23.34
C PRO A 337 -36.20 13.05 -24.42
N ALA A 338 -36.67 12.27 -25.40
CA ALA A 338 -35.86 11.91 -26.56
C ALA A 338 -35.46 13.19 -27.33
N GLY A 339 -34.15 13.40 -27.48
CA GLY A 339 -33.59 14.63 -28.08
C GLY A 339 -32.93 15.59 -27.09
N THR A 340 -33.06 15.36 -25.78
CA THR A 340 -32.20 16.00 -24.76
C THR A 340 -30.71 15.71 -25.05
N THR A 341 -29.81 16.46 -24.43
CA THR A 341 -28.36 16.29 -24.63
C THR A 341 -27.64 16.64 -23.35
N LEU A 342 -26.87 15.68 -22.81
CA LEU A 342 -25.90 15.98 -21.76
C LEU A 342 -24.76 16.84 -22.34
N SER A 343 -24.31 17.78 -21.53
CA SER A 343 -23.12 18.59 -21.80
C SER A 343 -21.82 17.81 -21.58
N ALA A 344 -21.81 16.85 -20.67
CA ALA A 344 -20.71 15.93 -20.38
C ALA A 344 -21.20 14.48 -20.19
N GLY A 345 -20.28 13.52 -20.17
CA GLY A 345 -20.61 12.10 -19.98
C GLY A 345 -19.39 11.18 -19.94
N VAL A 346 -19.61 9.88 -20.09
CA VAL A 346 -18.57 8.84 -20.15
C VAL A 346 -18.66 8.07 -21.46
N GLY A 347 -17.50 7.81 -22.08
CA GLY A 347 -17.33 7.03 -23.28
C GLY A 347 -16.55 5.74 -23.05
N LEU A 348 -16.83 4.74 -23.87
CA LEU A 348 -15.95 3.58 -24.07
C LEU A 348 -14.68 4.05 -24.80
N PHE A 349 -13.50 3.58 -24.38
CA PHE A 349 -12.23 3.99 -25.00
C PHE A 349 -11.98 3.20 -26.28
N ASP A 350 -12.17 1.89 -26.22
CA ASP A 350 -12.17 1.03 -27.39
C ASP A 350 -13.37 0.08 -27.32
N GLU A 351 -14.42 0.45 -28.05
CA GLU A 351 -15.66 -0.31 -28.17
C GLU A 351 -15.42 -1.76 -28.68
N TRP A 352 -14.28 -2.04 -29.32
CA TRP A 352 -13.91 -3.41 -29.69
C TRP A 352 -13.49 -4.22 -28.46
N ALA A 353 -12.48 -3.77 -27.71
CA ALA A 353 -12.02 -4.41 -26.48
C ALA A 353 -13.09 -4.42 -25.37
N ASP A 354 -13.79 -3.29 -25.17
CA ASP A 354 -14.78 -3.10 -24.12
C ASP A 354 -15.97 -4.05 -24.28
N VAL A 355 -16.56 -4.16 -25.49
CA VAL A 355 -17.88 -4.80 -25.70
C VAL A 355 -18.03 -5.71 -26.93
N LYS A 356 -16.97 -6.08 -27.68
CA LYS A 356 -17.11 -6.90 -28.93
C LYS A 356 -16.14 -8.06 -29.14
N ALA A 357 -14.86 -7.94 -28.77
CA ALA A 357 -13.87 -8.99 -28.94
C ALA A 357 -14.19 -10.23 -28.08
N ASN A 358 -13.71 -11.43 -28.41
CA ASN A 358 -13.80 -12.61 -27.52
C ASN A 358 -12.42 -13.05 -26.99
N THR A 359 -11.34 -12.84 -27.75
CA THR A 359 -9.98 -13.23 -27.34
C THR A 359 -8.92 -12.22 -27.78
N ALA A 360 -7.74 -12.26 -27.15
CA ALA A 360 -6.56 -11.51 -27.59
C ALA A 360 -6.18 -11.84 -29.05
N SER A 361 -6.28 -13.12 -29.44
CA SER A 361 -6.02 -13.56 -30.82
C SER A 361 -7.01 -12.98 -31.82
N GLU A 362 -8.29 -12.84 -31.47
CA GLU A 362 -9.27 -12.14 -32.32
C GLU A 362 -9.00 -10.64 -32.39
N ALA A 363 -8.61 -10.01 -31.28
CA ALA A 363 -8.28 -8.59 -31.21
C ALA A 363 -7.15 -8.21 -32.19
N LEU A 364 -6.16 -9.08 -32.34
CA LEU A 364 -5.08 -8.95 -33.33
C LEU A 364 -5.54 -9.13 -34.81
N THR A 365 -6.78 -9.56 -35.08
CA THR A 365 -7.31 -9.80 -36.44
C THR A 365 -8.39 -8.81 -36.91
N MET A 366 -8.90 -7.95 -36.02
CA MET A 366 -9.89 -6.89 -36.33
C MET A 366 -11.15 -7.37 -37.09
N SER A 367 -11.57 -8.62 -36.90
CA SER A 367 -12.72 -9.24 -37.57
C SER A 367 -14.05 -8.82 -36.90
N PRO A 368 -14.98 -8.12 -37.57
CA PRO A 368 -16.17 -7.52 -36.93
C PRO A 368 -17.31 -8.52 -36.59
N ALA A 369 -16.98 -9.77 -36.22
CA ALA A 369 -17.93 -10.83 -35.89
C ALA A 369 -18.34 -10.80 -34.40
N PHE A 370 -19.45 -10.13 -34.11
CA PHE A 370 -20.01 -9.93 -32.76
C PHE A 370 -20.34 -11.22 -31.99
N ARG A 371 -19.68 -11.47 -30.84
CA ARG A 371 -20.04 -12.49 -29.82
C ARG A 371 -19.70 -12.01 -28.40
N GLU A 372 -20.22 -12.71 -27.40
CA GLU A 372 -20.40 -12.25 -26.01
C GLU A 372 -19.13 -12.36 -25.12
N GLY A 373 -17.93 -12.07 -25.63
CA GLY A 373 -16.66 -12.43 -24.97
C GLY A 373 -15.73 -11.30 -24.54
N SER A 374 -16.22 -10.05 -24.49
CA SER A 374 -15.39 -8.86 -24.32
C SER A 374 -14.74 -8.74 -22.94
N ASN A 375 -13.90 -7.73 -22.74
CA ASN A 375 -13.35 -7.42 -21.42
C ASN A 375 -14.46 -7.32 -20.36
N PHE A 376 -15.56 -6.62 -20.64
CA PHE A 376 -16.70 -6.52 -19.74
C PHE A 376 -17.41 -7.87 -19.53
N ALA A 377 -17.54 -8.71 -20.57
CA ALA A 377 -18.17 -10.02 -20.43
C ALA A 377 -17.32 -10.95 -19.55
N GLN A 378 -16.03 -11.10 -19.88
CA GLN A 378 -15.07 -11.87 -19.08
C GLN A 378 -15.01 -11.36 -17.63
N MET A 379 -15.12 -10.05 -17.38
CA MET A 379 -15.16 -9.52 -16.01
C MET A 379 -16.43 -9.92 -15.23
N ARG A 380 -17.58 -10.05 -15.89
CA ARG A 380 -18.80 -10.58 -15.24
C ARG A 380 -18.64 -12.08 -14.94
N ASP A 381 -18.05 -12.85 -15.84
CA ASP A 381 -17.83 -14.30 -15.66
C ASP A 381 -16.78 -14.57 -14.57
N LEU A 382 -15.76 -13.71 -14.48
CA LEU A 382 -14.76 -13.72 -13.41
C LEU A 382 -15.40 -13.43 -12.04
N LYS A 383 -16.38 -12.51 -11.96
CA LYS A 383 -17.16 -12.27 -10.72
C LYS A 383 -18.16 -13.39 -10.39
N GLN A 384 -18.72 -14.10 -11.37
CA GLN A 384 -19.55 -15.28 -11.12
C GLN A 384 -18.75 -16.40 -10.44
N THR A 385 -17.47 -16.55 -10.81
CA THR A 385 -16.55 -17.55 -10.21
C THR A 385 -15.85 -17.05 -8.94
N HIS A 386 -15.72 -15.73 -8.77
CA HIS A 386 -15.08 -15.08 -7.62
C HIS A 386 -16.03 -14.05 -6.99
N SER A 387 -17.02 -14.50 -6.20
CA SER A 387 -18.09 -13.66 -5.67
C SER A 387 -17.64 -12.47 -4.78
N LYS A 388 -16.40 -12.48 -4.30
CA LYS A 388 -15.78 -11.37 -3.53
C LYS A 388 -15.05 -10.34 -4.41
N LEU A 389 -14.87 -10.61 -5.70
CA LEU A 389 -14.23 -9.70 -6.64
C LEU A 389 -15.17 -8.54 -6.99
N ARG A 390 -14.68 -7.31 -6.92
CA ARG A 390 -15.39 -6.11 -7.37
C ARG A 390 -14.70 -5.52 -8.60
N THR A 391 -15.47 -4.94 -9.51
CA THR A 391 -14.93 -4.28 -10.72
C THR A 391 -15.34 -2.82 -10.72
N MET A 392 -14.37 -1.92 -10.75
CA MET A 392 -14.56 -0.48 -10.82
C MET A 392 -14.36 -0.01 -12.26
N ALA A 393 -15.22 0.88 -12.73
CA ALA A 393 -14.98 1.61 -13.98
C ALA A 393 -14.01 2.77 -13.68
N SER A 394 -12.73 2.65 -14.07
CA SER A 394 -11.77 3.75 -13.91
C SER A 394 -11.88 4.71 -15.08
N ILE A 395 -12.04 6.00 -14.78
CA ILE A 395 -12.33 7.05 -15.77
C ILE A 395 -11.19 8.07 -15.73
N GLY A 396 -10.52 8.26 -16.86
CA GLY A 396 -9.40 9.20 -16.99
C GLY A 396 -8.04 8.55 -17.19
N GLY A 397 -7.12 8.81 -16.27
CA GLY A 397 -5.70 8.54 -16.41
C GLY A 397 -4.97 9.59 -17.27
N TRP A 398 -3.65 9.45 -17.34
CA TRP A 398 -2.68 10.42 -17.85
C TRP A 398 -3.07 11.11 -19.16
N THR A 399 -3.52 10.33 -20.15
CA THR A 399 -3.78 10.82 -21.51
C THR A 399 -5.20 11.33 -21.73
N LEU A 400 -6.14 11.00 -20.84
CA LEU A 400 -7.58 11.26 -20.99
C LEU A 400 -8.13 12.28 -19.98
N SER A 401 -7.31 12.79 -19.07
CA SER A 401 -7.75 13.66 -17.96
C SER A 401 -8.14 15.10 -18.32
N SER A 402 -7.69 15.63 -19.47
CA SER A 402 -7.98 17.00 -19.94
C SER A 402 -9.46 17.47 -19.90
N PRO A 403 -10.49 16.61 -20.06
CA PRO A 403 -11.91 17.00 -19.98
C PRO A 403 -12.36 17.30 -18.54
N PHE A 404 -11.76 16.70 -17.51
CA PHE A 404 -12.18 16.90 -16.12
C PHE A 404 -12.14 18.36 -15.68
N PHE A 405 -11.12 19.12 -16.11
CA PHE A 405 -11.01 20.56 -15.86
C PHE A 405 -12.26 21.35 -16.32
N SER A 406 -12.90 20.93 -17.40
CA SER A 406 -14.14 21.54 -17.91
C SER A 406 -15.38 20.99 -17.20
N ILE A 407 -15.41 19.68 -16.95
CA ILE A 407 -16.52 18.97 -16.31
C ILE A 407 -16.70 19.42 -14.86
N ALA A 408 -15.62 19.40 -14.07
CA ALA A 408 -15.59 19.73 -12.66
C ALA A 408 -15.97 21.20 -12.40
N ARG A 409 -15.61 22.14 -13.29
CA ARG A 409 -15.93 23.58 -13.14
C ARG A 409 -17.41 23.93 -13.34
N SER A 410 -18.21 23.10 -14.01
CA SER A 410 -19.61 23.41 -14.31
C SER A 410 -20.58 22.45 -13.61
N ALA A 411 -21.46 23.00 -12.75
CA ALA A 411 -22.44 22.20 -12.00
C ALA A 411 -23.34 21.32 -12.90
N GLN A 412 -23.73 21.82 -14.08
CA GLN A 412 -24.48 21.02 -15.05
C GLN A 412 -23.63 19.87 -15.59
N LYS A 413 -22.37 20.13 -15.98
CA LYS A 413 -21.47 19.08 -16.48
C LYS A 413 -21.16 18.02 -15.43
N ARG A 414 -21.02 18.39 -14.14
CA ARG A 414 -20.86 17.41 -13.04
C ARG A 414 -22.07 16.49 -12.91
N ALA A 415 -23.28 17.04 -12.89
CA ALA A 415 -24.52 16.26 -12.79
C ALA A 415 -24.76 15.37 -14.03
N ASP A 416 -24.49 15.90 -15.22
CA ASP A 416 -24.53 15.18 -16.49
C ASP A 416 -23.52 14.03 -16.53
N PHE A 417 -22.28 14.29 -16.13
CA PHE A 417 -21.21 13.31 -16.08
C PHE A 417 -21.52 12.18 -15.09
N ALA A 418 -21.94 12.51 -13.86
CA ALA A 418 -22.29 11.52 -12.85
C ALA A 418 -23.38 10.57 -13.35
N LYS A 419 -24.46 11.12 -13.91
CA LYS A 419 -25.55 10.37 -14.56
C LYS A 419 -25.08 9.45 -15.67
N SER A 420 -24.15 9.92 -16.50
CA SER A 420 -23.56 9.10 -17.56
C SER A 420 -22.66 7.99 -17.01
N ALA A 421 -21.90 8.25 -15.95
CA ALA A 421 -20.98 7.30 -15.34
C ALA A 421 -21.72 6.17 -14.61
N VAL A 422 -22.75 6.51 -13.83
CA VAL A 422 -23.56 5.52 -13.10
C VAL A 422 -24.39 4.65 -14.07
N TYR A 423 -24.88 5.21 -15.18
CA TYR A 423 -25.46 4.40 -16.27
C TYR A 423 -24.47 3.36 -16.82
N VAL A 424 -23.22 3.75 -17.10
CA VAL A 424 -22.19 2.84 -17.62
C VAL A 424 -21.92 1.73 -16.62
N VAL A 425 -21.82 2.07 -15.34
CA VAL A 425 -21.64 1.12 -14.24
C VAL A 425 -22.80 0.13 -14.14
N ALA A 426 -24.05 0.61 -14.09
CA ALA A 426 -25.24 -0.25 -14.00
C ALA A 426 -25.42 -1.13 -15.25
N LYS A 427 -25.27 -0.55 -16.46
CA LYS A 427 -25.48 -1.24 -17.75
C LYS A 427 -24.51 -2.40 -17.98
N TYR A 428 -23.23 -2.21 -17.66
CA TYR A 428 -22.21 -3.23 -17.89
C TYR A 428 -21.94 -4.11 -16.67
N GLY A 429 -22.56 -3.79 -15.52
CA GLY A 429 -22.49 -4.59 -14.30
C GLY A 429 -21.20 -4.37 -13.50
N PHE A 430 -20.62 -3.17 -13.54
CA PHE A 430 -19.58 -2.76 -12.60
C PHE A 430 -20.18 -2.57 -11.19
N ASP A 431 -19.32 -2.47 -10.17
CA ASP A 431 -19.72 -2.30 -8.76
C ASP A 431 -19.36 -0.92 -8.21
N GLY A 432 -18.73 -0.07 -9.03
CA GLY A 432 -18.38 1.29 -8.64
C GLY A 432 -17.60 2.07 -9.71
N ILE A 433 -17.24 3.30 -9.36
CA ILE A 433 -16.49 4.24 -10.19
C ILE A 433 -15.14 4.54 -9.53
N ASP A 434 -14.08 4.56 -10.31
CA ASP A 434 -12.79 5.09 -9.91
C ASP A 434 -12.51 6.34 -10.76
N ILE A 435 -12.21 7.49 -10.14
CA ILE A 435 -11.83 8.70 -10.88
C ILE A 435 -10.33 8.89 -10.84
N ASP A 436 -9.72 8.89 -12.02
CA ASP A 436 -8.30 9.14 -12.20
C ASP A 436 -8.13 10.46 -12.97
N TRP A 437 -8.21 11.58 -12.25
CA TRP A 437 -7.94 12.90 -12.81
C TRP A 437 -6.47 13.25 -12.56
N GLU A 438 -5.68 13.29 -13.63
CA GLU A 438 -4.28 13.66 -13.62
C GLU A 438 -4.04 15.06 -14.24
N TYR A 439 -3.91 16.15 -13.46
CA TYR A 439 -4.26 16.30 -12.04
C TYR A 439 -5.10 17.58 -11.85
N PRO A 440 -5.94 17.68 -10.81
CA PRO A 440 -6.42 18.97 -10.31
C PRO A 440 -5.24 19.94 -10.11
N GLY A 441 -5.38 21.19 -10.56
CA GLY A 441 -4.29 22.17 -10.56
C GLY A 441 -3.34 22.07 -11.75
N GLY A 442 -3.37 20.97 -12.51
CA GLY A 442 -2.54 20.74 -13.69
C GLY A 442 -1.26 19.94 -13.40
N GLY A 443 -0.30 19.97 -14.32
CA GLY A 443 0.94 19.19 -14.24
C GLY A 443 0.85 17.78 -14.84
N GLY A 444 -0.35 17.31 -15.20
CA GLY A 444 -0.54 16.16 -16.09
C GLY A 444 -0.35 16.52 -17.58
N LEU A 445 -0.64 15.60 -18.50
CA LEU A 445 -0.47 15.77 -19.95
C LEU A 445 -1.38 16.86 -20.59
N ALA A 446 -2.29 17.46 -19.82
CA ALA A 446 -3.16 18.54 -20.29
C ALA A 446 -2.36 19.80 -20.70
N GLN A 447 -2.90 20.58 -21.64
CA GLN A 447 -2.21 21.76 -22.16
C GLN A 447 -1.96 22.82 -21.08
N ALA A 448 -0.83 23.53 -21.22
CA ALA A 448 -0.45 24.62 -20.33
C ALA A 448 -1.57 25.67 -20.19
N GLY A 449 -1.90 26.04 -18.95
CA GLY A 449 -2.96 26.99 -18.62
C GLY A 449 -4.38 26.41 -18.56
N ILE A 450 -4.57 25.09 -18.73
CA ILE A 450 -5.88 24.45 -18.48
C ILE A 450 -6.17 24.31 -16.98
N GLY A 451 -5.17 23.94 -16.16
CA GLY A 451 -5.30 23.73 -14.71
C GLY A 451 -5.25 25.02 -13.88
N ASP A 452 -5.92 25.00 -12.73
CA ASP A 452 -5.98 26.08 -11.74
C ASP A 452 -5.95 25.52 -10.30
N PRO A 453 -4.78 25.56 -9.63
CA PRO A 453 -4.62 25.10 -8.25
C PRO A 453 -5.57 25.76 -7.23
N ALA A 454 -6.04 26.99 -7.49
CA ALA A 454 -6.89 27.72 -6.56
C ALA A 454 -8.36 27.25 -6.58
N THR A 455 -8.81 26.59 -7.66
CA THR A 455 -10.22 26.17 -7.80
C THR A 455 -10.42 24.69 -8.13
N ASP A 456 -9.47 24.01 -8.80
CA ASP A 456 -9.69 22.65 -9.28
C ASP A 456 -9.91 21.63 -8.16
N GLY A 457 -9.19 21.73 -7.03
CA GLY A 457 -9.41 20.86 -5.86
C GLY A 457 -10.84 20.96 -5.29
N ASN A 458 -11.40 22.16 -5.21
CA ASN A 458 -12.80 22.38 -4.78
C ASN A 458 -13.80 21.89 -5.84
N ASN A 459 -13.50 22.12 -7.12
CA ASN A 459 -14.29 21.60 -8.23
C ASN A 459 -14.29 20.06 -8.28
N TYR A 460 -13.18 19.42 -7.87
CA TYR A 460 -13.06 17.96 -7.79
C TYR A 460 -13.94 17.39 -6.66
N LEU A 461 -13.92 17.98 -5.46
CA LEU A 461 -14.85 17.60 -4.39
C LEU A 461 -16.32 17.66 -4.84
N LEU A 462 -16.70 18.72 -5.56
CA LEU A 462 -18.06 18.88 -6.08
C LEU A 462 -18.41 17.88 -7.20
N LEU A 463 -17.42 17.29 -7.87
CA LEU A 463 -17.59 16.22 -8.86
C LEU A 463 -17.73 14.87 -8.18
N LEU A 464 -16.90 14.58 -7.19
CA LEU A 464 -16.96 13.36 -6.37
C LEU A 464 -18.28 13.30 -5.59
N GLN A 465 -18.77 14.43 -5.06
CA GLN A 465 -20.08 14.48 -4.41
C GLN A 465 -21.22 14.15 -5.40
N ALA A 466 -21.22 14.76 -6.59
CA ALA A 466 -22.24 14.47 -7.61
C ALA A 466 -22.23 13.00 -8.06
N LEU A 467 -21.05 12.38 -8.13
CA LEU A 467 -20.89 10.94 -8.37
C LEU A 467 -21.44 10.11 -7.21
N ARG A 468 -21.10 10.44 -5.96
CA ARG A 468 -21.60 9.75 -4.77
C ARG A 468 -23.13 9.84 -4.67
N ASP A 469 -23.71 11.00 -4.92
CA ASP A 469 -25.17 11.21 -4.86
C ASP A 469 -25.91 10.33 -5.87
N GLU A 470 -25.41 10.24 -7.11
CA GLU A 470 -26.01 9.41 -8.16
C GLU A 470 -25.74 7.89 -7.93
N LEU A 471 -24.57 7.51 -7.39
CA LEU A 471 -24.28 6.12 -6.97
C LEU A 471 -25.18 5.69 -5.80
N ASN A 472 -25.45 6.58 -4.85
CA ASN A 472 -26.38 6.36 -3.75
C ASN A 472 -27.83 6.21 -4.27
N HIS A 473 -28.24 7.04 -5.22
CA HIS A 473 -29.54 6.94 -5.89
C HIS A 473 -29.69 5.59 -6.63
N GLN A 474 -28.69 5.16 -7.40
CA GLN A 474 -28.74 3.86 -8.07
C GLN A 474 -28.66 2.69 -7.06
N SER A 475 -28.03 2.89 -5.89
CA SER A 475 -28.03 1.89 -4.81
C SER A 475 -29.43 1.62 -4.23
N THR A 476 -30.31 2.63 -4.17
CA THR A 476 -31.71 2.43 -3.71
C THR A 476 -32.61 1.82 -4.78
N ILE A 477 -32.27 1.96 -6.07
CA ILE A 477 -32.95 1.32 -7.19
C ILE A 477 -32.59 -0.17 -7.28
N ASP A 478 -31.30 -0.50 -7.25
CA ASP A 478 -30.81 -1.88 -7.45
C ASP A 478 -30.76 -2.72 -6.17
N GLY A 479 -30.90 -2.09 -4.99
CA GLY A 479 -30.79 -2.76 -3.69
C GLY A 479 -29.37 -3.23 -3.33
N ARG A 480 -28.33 -2.72 -4.02
CA ARG A 480 -26.92 -3.09 -3.82
C ARG A 480 -26.03 -1.86 -3.62
N THR A 481 -24.96 -2.00 -2.83
CA THR A 481 -24.00 -0.91 -2.60
C THR A 481 -23.12 -0.67 -3.83
N TYR A 482 -23.00 0.58 -4.25
CA TYR A 482 -22.04 1.04 -5.25
C TYR A 482 -20.87 1.82 -4.63
N TYR A 483 -19.66 1.58 -5.15
CA TYR A 483 -18.42 2.16 -4.64
C TYR A 483 -17.94 3.38 -5.44
N LEU A 484 -17.21 4.27 -4.77
CA LEU A 484 -16.47 5.39 -5.38
C LEU A 484 -15.04 5.42 -4.83
N SER A 485 -14.04 5.32 -5.71
CA SER A 485 -12.63 5.57 -5.36
C SER A 485 -12.03 6.65 -6.25
N ILE A 486 -10.81 7.06 -5.92
CA ILE A 486 -9.97 7.83 -6.84
C ILE A 486 -8.58 7.21 -6.95
N ALA A 487 -7.92 7.44 -8.08
CA ALA A 487 -6.47 7.50 -8.11
C ALA A 487 -6.02 8.90 -7.63
N ALA A 488 -4.89 8.96 -6.93
CA ALA A 488 -4.43 10.17 -6.26
C ALA A 488 -2.91 10.37 -6.37
N PRO A 489 -2.44 11.61 -6.59
CA PRO A 489 -1.05 11.91 -6.89
C PRO A 489 -0.13 11.70 -5.69
N ALA A 490 1.12 11.29 -5.95
CA ALA A 490 2.10 11.07 -4.88
C ALA A 490 3.06 12.25 -4.61
N GLY A 491 3.17 13.19 -5.55
CA GLY A 491 4.00 14.39 -5.39
C GLY A 491 3.35 15.45 -4.50
N ASP A 492 4.10 15.95 -3.51
CA ASP A 492 3.64 16.95 -2.52
C ASP A 492 2.93 18.17 -3.13
N THR A 493 3.48 18.75 -4.20
CA THR A 493 2.88 19.90 -4.91
C THR A 493 1.54 19.59 -5.58
N LYS A 494 1.15 18.32 -5.75
CA LYS A 494 -0.14 17.89 -6.32
C LYS A 494 -1.12 17.44 -5.24
N ILE A 495 -0.62 16.85 -4.15
CA ILE A 495 -1.42 16.62 -2.93
C ILE A 495 -1.86 17.97 -2.33
N ALA A 496 -1.03 19.01 -2.46
CA ALA A 496 -1.34 20.39 -2.06
C ALA A 496 -2.55 21.01 -2.78
N ASP A 497 -2.82 20.59 -4.03
CA ASP A 497 -3.87 21.15 -4.90
C ASP A 497 -5.25 20.47 -4.68
N ILE A 498 -5.33 19.51 -3.77
CA ILE A 498 -6.53 18.75 -3.39
C ILE A 498 -6.77 18.78 -1.88
N ASN A 499 -7.90 18.24 -1.43
CA ASN A 499 -8.22 18.09 0.00
C ASN A 499 -8.43 16.61 0.35
N PRO A 500 -7.37 15.87 0.73
CA PRO A 500 -7.45 14.43 1.01
C PRO A 500 -8.49 13.99 2.06
N PRO A 501 -8.66 14.63 3.24
CA PRO A 501 -9.69 14.20 4.19
C PRO A 501 -11.12 14.48 3.69
N ALA A 502 -11.35 15.57 2.96
CA ALA A 502 -12.65 15.82 2.33
C ALA A 502 -12.96 14.81 1.21
N ILE A 503 -11.97 14.41 0.42
CA ILE A 503 -12.10 13.32 -0.55
C ILE A 503 -12.43 12.00 0.16
N ALA A 504 -11.73 11.67 1.24
CA ALA A 504 -11.92 10.44 2.00
C ALA A 504 -13.27 10.35 2.72
N ALA A 505 -13.95 11.47 2.96
CA ALA A 505 -15.32 11.52 3.47
C ALA A 505 -16.38 11.17 2.40
N ILE A 506 -16.05 11.35 1.10
CA ILE A 506 -16.96 11.10 -0.03
C ILE A 506 -16.68 9.73 -0.67
N CYS A 507 -15.41 9.38 -0.87
CA CYS A 507 -14.95 8.15 -1.50
C CYS A 507 -14.83 7.02 -0.48
N ASP A 508 -15.03 5.77 -0.90
CA ASP A 508 -14.86 4.58 -0.06
C ASP A 508 -13.39 4.35 0.29
N TRP A 509 -12.48 4.59 -0.65
CA TRP A 509 -11.02 4.61 -0.44
C TRP A 509 -10.30 5.50 -1.47
N ILE A 510 -9.00 5.73 -1.23
CA ILE A 510 -8.10 6.50 -2.10
C ILE A 510 -6.94 5.60 -2.52
N ASN A 511 -6.74 5.39 -3.82
CA ASN A 511 -5.59 4.69 -4.40
C ASN A 511 -4.45 5.71 -4.58
N VAL A 512 -3.44 5.69 -3.71
CA VAL A 512 -2.32 6.65 -3.75
C VAL A 512 -1.24 6.10 -4.68
N MET A 513 -0.96 6.79 -5.79
CA MET A 513 -0.03 6.34 -6.84
C MET A 513 1.43 6.54 -6.44
N ALA A 514 1.91 5.80 -5.42
CA ALA A 514 3.22 5.97 -4.79
C ALA A 514 4.40 5.40 -5.62
N TYR A 515 4.42 5.77 -6.89
CA TYR A 515 5.39 5.44 -7.93
C TYR A 515 5.57 6.69 -8.82
N ASP A 516 6.32 6.56 -9.92
CA ASP A 516 6.58 7.66 -10.85
C ASP A 516 7.19 8.90 -10.20
N TYR A 517 7.96 8.69 -9.13
CA TYR A 517 8.72 9.76 -8.51
C TYR A 517 9.87 10.23 -9.40
N HIS A 518 10.41 9.32 -10.24
CA HIS A 518 11.50 9.56 -11.17
C HIS A 518 11.34 8.75 -12.46
N GLY A 519 11.58 9.40 -13.60
CA GLY A 519 11.39 8.78 -14.93
C GLY A 519 12.10 9.56 -16.03
N GLY A 520 11.77 9.26 -17.30
CA GLY A 520 12.46 9.81 -18.47
C GLY A 520 12.40 11.34 -18.63
N TRP A 521 11.50 12.00 -17.90
CA TRP A 521 11.42 13.46 -17.76
C TRP A 521 12.58 14.05 -16.94
N ASP A 522 13.20 13.28 -16.04
CA ASP A 522 14.36 13.71 -15.27
C ASP A 522 15.64 13.55 -16.10
N SER A 523 16.47 14.60 -16.14
CA SER A 523 17.79 14.56 -16.80
C SER A 523 18.83 13.71 -16.04
N TYR A 524 18.45 13.09 -14.92
CA TYR A 524 19.29 12.27 -14.05
C TYR A 524 18.55 11.00 -13.63
N THR A 525 19.28 9.92 -13.40
CA THR A 525 18.73 8.63 -12.94
C THR A 525 18.27 8.66 -11.49
N GLY A 526 16.95 8.58 -11.28
CA GLY A 526 16.32 8.41 -9.97
C GLY A 526 15.75 7.01 -9.74
N LEU A 527 15.00 6.82 -8.64
CA LEU A 527 14.36 5.55 -8.29
C LEU A 527 12.83 5.64 -8.44
N ASN A 528 12.17 4.66 -9.06
CA ASN A 528 10.77 4.80 -9.46
C ASN A 528 9.80 4.86 -8.26
N SER A 529 9.98 3.99 -7.26
CA SER A 529 9.12 3.87 -6.06
C SER A 529 9.94 3.55 -4.78
N PRO A 530 10.96 4.34 -4.40
CA PRO A 530 11.75 4.09 -3.19
C PRO A 530 10.92 4.22 -1.91
N MET A 531 11.19 3.39 -0.91
CA MET A 531 10.53 3.45 0.40
C MET A 531 10.80 4.77 1.13
N VAL A 532 12.05 5.21 1.12
CA VAL A 532 12.49 6.52 1.61
C VAL A 532 13.37 7.18 0.56
N ASN A 533 13.24 8.50 0.45
CA ASN A 533 14.00 9.31 -0.48
C ASN A 533 15.49 9.33 -0.12
N ILE A 534 16.33 9.14 -1.13
CA ILE A 534 17.79 9.16 -1.03
C ILE A 534 18.46 9.91 -2.20
N ASP A 535 17.69 10.58 -3.06
CA ASP A 535 18.21 11.05 -4.35
C ASP A 535 19.39 12.02 -4.14
N PRO A 536 20.61 11.67 -4.63
CA PRO A 536 21.83 12.44 -4.42
C PRO A 536 21.87 13.75 -5.20
N ASN A 537 20.99 13.97 -6.19
CA ASN A 537 20.82 15.26 -6.86
C ASN A 537 20.06 16.21 -5.91
N PRO A 538 20.68 17.27 -5.35
CA PRO A 538 20.03 18.13 -4.37
C PRO A 538 18.85 18.94 -4.96
N SER A 539 18.77 19.07 -6.28
CA SER A 539 17.71 19.81 -6.99
C SER A 539 16.55 18.95 -7.47
N ALA A 540 16.65 17.62 -7.38
CA ALA A 540 15.55 16.72 -7.74
C ALA A 540 14.43 16.73 -6.69
N ALA A 541 13.23 16.30 -7.09
CA ALA A 541 12.12 16.11 -6.16
C ALA A 541 12.49 15.14 -5.03
N LYS A 542 11.87 15.30 -3.86
CA LYS A 542 12.27 14.61 -2.61
C LYS A 542 11.22 13.63 -2.10
N TRP A 543 10.51 13.01 -3.03
CA TRP A 543 9.39 12.10 -2.80
C TRP A 543 9.82 10.64 -2.57
N SER A 544 8.95 9.87 -1.91
CA SER A 544 9.12 8.43 -1.63
C SER A 544 7.86 7.86 -1.00
N VAL A 545 7.69 6.53 -1.02
CA VAL A 545 6.48 5.85 -0.53
C VAL A 545 6.12 6.26 0.90
N ALA A 546 7.04 6.15 1.85
CA ALA A 546 6.77 6.51 3.25
C ALA A 546 6.51 8.02 3.42
N GLY A 547 7.17 8.87 2.62
CA GLY A 547 6.95 10.31 2.62
C GLY A 547 5.56 10.70 2.12
N THR A 548 5.18 10.22 0.93
CA THR A 548 3.85 10.43 0.33
C THR A 548 2.74 9.92 1.24
N MET A 549 2.83 8.67 1.71
CA MET A 549 1.83 8.10 2.61
C MET A 549 1.77 8.88 3.93
N GLY A 550 2.92 9.35 4.42
CA GLY A 550 3.01 10.28 5.55
C GLY A 550 2.27 11.60 5.34
N LEU A 551 2.33 12.21 4.15
CA LEU A 551 1.56 13.42 3.82
C LEU A 551 0.04 13.17 3.86
N TYR A 552 -0.41 12.03 3.33
CA TYR A 552 -1.82 11.63 3.40
C TYR A 552 -2.28 11.34 4.84
N MET A 553 -1.49 10.60 5.63
CA MET A 553 -1.88 10.17 6.99
C MET A 553 -1.76 11.26 8.05
N ASN A 554 -0.83 12.20 7.91
CA ASN A 554 -0.66 13.32 8.86
C ASN A 554 -1.40 14.59 8.42
N GLY A 555 -1.71 14.72 7.13
CA GLY A 555 -2.31 15.92 6.56
C GLY A 555 -1.28 16.98 6.15
N MET A 556 -1.72 17.95 5.36
CA MET A 556 -0.90 19.08 4.90
C MET A 556 -1.75 20.33 4.61
N ASN A 557 -1.09 21.48 4.47
CA ASN A 557 -1.74 22.79 4.25
C ASN A 557 -2.79 23.16 5.34
N GLY A 558 -2.64 22.64 6.55
CA GLY A 558 -3.58 22.82 7.66
C GLY A 558 -4.80 21.89 7.64
N ASN A 559 -4.94 21.02 6.63
CA ASN A 559 -5.93 19.95 6.63
C ASN A 559 -5.52 18.83 7.60
N ALA A 560 -6.51 18.13 8.16
CA ALA A 560 -6.29 16.90 8.91
C ALA A 560 -5.76 15.76 8.02
N GLY A 561 -5.20 14.73 8.66
CA GLY A 561 -4.83 13.49 7.99
C GLY A 561 -6.02 12.62 7.58
N VAL A 562 -5.79 11.71 6.64
CA VAL A 562 -6.71 10.66 6.24
C VAL A 562 -6.47 9.40 7.09
N ALA A 563 -7.53 8.80 7.60
CA ALA A 563 -7.45 7.53 8.33
C ALA A 563 -6.76 6.43 7.47
N PRO A 564 -5.74 5.72 7.97
CA PRO A 564 -4.99 4.74 7.16
C PRO A 564 -5.86 3.68 6.48
N SER A 565 -6.94 3.22 7.12
CA SER A 565 -7.91 2.26 6.57
C SER A 565 -8.68 2.75 5.33
N LYS A 566 -8.58 4.04 4.99
CA LYS A 566 -9.14 4.67 3.77
C LYS A 566 -8.10 4.81 2.65
N LEU A 567 -6.82 4.62 2.95
CA LEU A 567 -5.71 4.74 2.00
C LEU A 567 -5.30 3.37 1.46
N VAL A 568 -5.00 3.31 0.17
CA VAL A 568 -4.56 2.11 -0.54
C VAL A 568 -3.23 2.45 -1.23
N LEU A 569 -2.15 1.76 -0.84
CA LEU A 569 -0.80 2.03 -1.35
C LEU A 569 -0.62 1.46 -2.76
N GLY A 570 -0.48 2.34 -3.75
CA GLY A 570 -0.12 2.01 -5.13
C GLY A 570 1.36 1.63 -5.29
N MET A 571 1.65 0.66 -6.17
CA MET A 571 3.00 0.20 -6.51
C MET A 571 3.14 -0.08 -8.01
N PRO A 572 4.36 0.00 -8.58
CA PRO A 572 4.58 -0.27 -9.99
C PRO A 572 4.90 -1.76 -10.23
N PHE A 573 4.30 -2.35 -11.26
CA PHE A 573 4.70 -3.65 -11.83
C PHE A 573 5.64 -3.48 -13.05
N TYR A 574 6.29 -2.32 -13.11
CA TYR A 574 7.24 -1.90 -14.14
C TYR A 574 8.41 -1.15 -13.53
N GLY A 575 9.45 -0.93 -14.34
CA GLY A 575 10.49 0.05 -14.07
C GLY A 575 10.44 1.26 -14.99
N ARG A 576 11.15 2.33 -14.61
CA ARG A 576 11.50 3.45 -15.51
C ARG A 576 13.00 3.48 -15.74
N GLY A 577 13.41 3.90 -16.94
CA GLY A 577 14.79 3.73 -17.41
C GLY A 577 15.35 4.92 -18.20
N TRP A 578 16.68 4.98 -18.24
CA TRP A 578 17.46 6.00 -18.94
C TRP A 578 18.61 5.38 -19.73
N ASN A 579 18.87 5.92 -20.92
CA ASN A 579 20.04 5.67 -21.77
C ASN A 579 21.13 6.74 -21.55
N SER A 580 22.30 6.52 -22.16
CA SER A 580 23.49 7.39 -22.10
C SER A 580 24.15 7.51 -20.71
N VAL A 581 23.69 6.68 -19.76
CA VAL A 581 24.05 6.74 -18.34
C VAL A 581 25.47 6.25 -18.12
N GLN A 582 26.32 7.16 -17.65
CA GLN A 582 27.69 6.85 -17.23
C GLN A 582 27.71 6.12 -15.88
N PRO A 583 28.74 5.32 -15.56
CA PRO A 583 28.77 4.50 -14.33
C PRO A 583 28.80 5.32 -13.04
N GLY A 584 29.24 6.58 -13.11
CA GLY A 584 29.39 7.46 -11.94
C GLY A 584 30.48 7.01 -10.96
N PRO A 585 30.66 7.74 -9.84
CA PRO A 585 31.69 7.43 -8.84
C PRO A 585 31.54 6.04 -8.20
N ASN A 586 30.32 5.52 -8.14
CA ASN A 586 29.97 4.26 -7.47
C ASN A 586 29.87 3.06 -8.44
N GLY A 587 30.14 3.24 -9.74
CA GLY A 587 30.08 2.17 -10.75
C GLY A 587 28.67 1.69 -11.15
N ASN A 588 27.62 2.27 -10.56
CA ASN A 588 26.26 1.75 -10.56
C ASN A 588 25.24 2.63 -11.32
N GLY A 589 25.65 3.77 -11.88
CA GLY A 589 24.80 4.62 -12.71
C GLY A 589 23.68 5.38 -11.98
N LEU A 590 23.59 5.35 -10.64
CA LEU A 590 22.58 6.08 -9.87
C LEU A 590 22.95 7.57 -9.70
N GLY A 591 21.97 8.47 -9.83
CA GLY A 591 22.18 9.92 -9.74
C GLY A 591 23.07 10.49 -10.86
N GLN A 592 23.12 9.83 -12.01
CA GLN A 592 23.98 10.19 -13.15
C GLN A 592 23.14 10.78 -14.28
N PRO A 593 23.70 11.69 -15.11
CA PRO A 593 22.99 12.22 -16.27
C PRO A 593 22.52 11.13 -17.23
N GLY A 594 21.32 11.31 -17.79
CA GLY A 594 20.72 10.37 -18.73
C GLY A 594 19.59 10.99 -19.55
N THR A 595 19.07 10.21 -20.48
CA THR A 595 17.89 10.54 -21.31
C THR A 595 16.92 9.37 -21.29
N GLU A 596 15.62 9.59 -21.38
CA GLU A 596 14.59 8.53 -21.38
C GLU A 596 14.98 7.28 -22.19
N ALA A 597 14.70 6.11 -21.62
CA ALA A 597 14.83 4.83 -22.30
C ALA A 597 13.48 4.22 -22.66
N VAL A 598 13.49 3.47 -23.76
CA VAL A 598 12.36 2.70 -24.27
C VAL A 598 12.63 1.23 -24.01
N SER A 599 11.60 0.50 -23.58
CA SER A 599 11.68 -0.93 -23.28
C SER A 599 11.95 -1.76 -24.56
N PRO A 600 12.96 -2.65 -24.55
CA PRO A 600 13.32 -3.46 -25.72
C PRO A 600 12.14 -4.27 -26.28
N GLY A 601 11.80 -4.01 -27.54
CA GLY A 601 10.76 -4.76 -28.27
C GLY A 601 9.33 -4.29 -28.05
N LEU A 602 9.05 -3.44 -27.06
CA LEU A 602 7.70 -2.96 -26.73
C LEU A 602 7.41 -1.54 -27.22
N GLY A 603 8.42 -0.66 -27.25
CA GLY A 603 8.26 0.71 -27.75
C GLY A 603 7.69 1.72 -26.72
N GLU A 604 7.29 1.24 -25.55
CA GLU A 604 6.86 2.04 -24.39
C GLU A 604 8.06 2.44 -23.49
N THR A 605 7.91 3.51 -22.69
CA THR A 605 8.98 4.04 -21.81
C THR A 605 8.97 3.44 -20.40
N GLU A 606 7.91 2.69 -20.10
CA GLU A 606 7.82 1.76 -18.96
C GLU A 606 8.51 0.45 -19.33
N PHE A 607 9.11 -0.21 -18.34
CA PHE A 607 9.80 -1.49 -18.48
C PHE A 607 9.03 -2.54 -17.68
N PRO A 608 8.04 -3.24 -18.28
CA PRO A 608 7.24 -4.25 -17.58
C PRO A 608 8.12 -5.25 -16.85
N TYR A 609 7.80 -5.56 -15.60
CA TYR A 609 8.63 -6.39 -14.75
C TYR A 609 8.84 -7.81 -15.34
N ASN A 610 7.78 -8.41 -15.87
CA ASN A 610 7.86 -9.67 -16.61
C ASN A 610 8.74 -9.60 -17.86
N SER A 611 8.92 -8.42 -18.45
CA SER A 611 9.73 -8.21 -19.65
C SER A 611 11.21 -7.99 -19.32
N LEU A 612 11.54 -7.49 -18.12
CA LEU A 612 12.90 -7.59 -17.58
C LEU A 612 13.34 -9.05 -17.44
N ILE A 613 12.42 -9.92 -17.01
CA ILE A 613 12.68 -11.37 -16.86
C ILE A 613 12.72 -12.08 -18.21
N SER A 614 11.71 -11.91 -19.06
CA SER A 614 11.60 -12.65 -20.33
C SER A 614 12.65 -12.24 -21.38
N SER A 615 13.16 -11.01 -21.33
CA SER A 615 14.30 -10.56 -22.14
C SER A 615 15.67 -11.06 -21.62
N GLY A 616 15.72 -11.64 -20.43
CA GLY A 616 16.98 -12.08 -19.79
C GLY A 616 17.85 -10.93 -19.27
N ILE A 617 17.30 -9.72 -19.10
CA ILE A 617 17.98 -8.61 -18.40
C ILE A 617 18.05 -8.89 -16.89
N LEU A 618 17.00 -9.51 -16.35
CA LEU A 618 16.87 -9.96 -14.97
C LEU A 618 16.69 -11.48 -14.95
N SER A 619 17.47 -12.20 -14.16
CA SER A 619 17.35 -13.65 -14.01
C SER A 619 16.98 -14.00 -12.57
N PHE A 620 15.96 -14.83 -12.40
CA PHE A 620 15.56 -15.40 -11.11
C PHE A 620 15.94 -16.88 -11.06
N SER A 621 16.72 -17.28 -10.06
CA SER A 621 17.07 -18.70 -9.84
C SER A 621 17.37 -18.97 -8.37
N ASN A 622 17.02 -20.15 -7.87
CA ASN A 622 17.27 -20.59 -6.49
C ASN A 622 16.79 -19.60 -5.41
N GLY A 623 15.71 -18.85 -5.67
CA GLY A 623 15.17 -17.85 -4.75
C GLY A 623 15.86 -16.47 -4.79
N SER A 624 16.81 -16.24 -5.71
CA SER A 624 17.55 -14.98 -5.82
C SER A 624 17.45 -14.36 -7.21
N PHE A 625 17.39 -13.03 -7.26
CA PHE A 625 17.51 -12.24 -8.47
C PHE A 625 18.96 -11.84 -8.75
N VAL A 626 19.37 -11.93 -10.01
CA VAL A 626 20.66 -11.41 -10.51
C VAL A 626 20.45 -10.67 -11.82
N GLY A 627 21.30 -9.67 -12.08
CA GLY A 627 21.35 -9.04 -13.41
C GLY A 627 22.02 -9.97 -14.42
N SER A 628 21.55 -9.94 -15.66
CA SER A 628 22.07 -10.73 -16.77
C SER A 628 22.05 -9.90 -18.07
N ALA A 629 22.42 -10.50 -19.22
CA ALA A 629 22.57 -9.80 -20.51
C ALA A 629 23.45 -8.52 -20.47
N GLY A 630 24.44 -8.47 -19.56
CA GLY A 630 25.33 -7.31 -19.38
C GLY A 630 24.83 -6.26 -18.38
N TYR A 631 23.73 -6.52 -17.67
CA TYR A 631 23.27 -5.74 -16.52
C TYR A 631 23.69 -6.37 -15.19
N THR A 632 23.80 -5.55 -14.15
CA THR A 632 23.94 -5.97 -12.75
C THR A 632 22.72 -5.48 -11.96
N ARG A 633 22.09 -6.36 -11.17
CA ARG A 633 21.11 -5.94 -10.14
C ARG A 633 21.88 -5.35 -8.97
N TYR A 634 21.52 -4.11 -8.61
CA TYR A 634 21.94 -3.45 -7.40
C TYR A 634 20.74 -3.36 -6.46
N TRP A 635 20.97 -3.61 -5.17
CA TRP A 635 20.00 -3.32 -4.11
C TRP A 635 20.38 -2.01 -3.44
N ASN A 636 19.41 -1.11 -3.21
CA ASN A 636 19.66 0.07 -2.39
C ASN A 636 19.20 -0.15 -0.95
N ALA A 637 20.14 -0.43 -0.05
CA ALA A 637 19.83 -0.72 1.35
C ALA A 637 19.17 0.43 2.13
N ALA A 638 19.28 1.68 1.69
CA ALA A 638 18.56 2.80 2.31
C ALA A 638 17.16 2.96 1.70
N ALA A 639 17.06 2.99 0.37
CA ALA A 639 15.80 3.19 -0.35
C ALA A 639 14.89 1.96 -0.38
N GLN A 640 15.41 0.78 -0.02
CA GLN A 640 14.72 -0.52 0.02
C GLN A 640 14.07 -0.90 -1.33
N VAL A 641 14.77 -0.62 -2.45
CA VAL A 641 14.37 -0.95 -3.82
C VAL A 641 15.55 -1.43 -4.67
N PRO A 642 15.30 -2.27 -5.69
CA PRO A 642 16.30 -2.68 -6.66
C PRO A 642 16.46 -1.67 -7.81
N TYR A 643 17.57 -1.78 -8.53
CA TYR A 643 17.75 -1.21 -9.86
C TYR A 643 18.74 -2.05 -10.67
N LEU A 644 18.70 -1.91 -11.99
CA LEU A 644 19.57 -2.58 -12.94
C LEU A 644 20.43 -1.53 -13.64
N TYR A 645 21.74 -1.76 -13.73
CA TYR A 645 22.63 -0.93 -14.53
C TYR A 645 23.56 -1.77 -15.41
N SER A 646 23.74 -1.33 -16.66
CA SER A 646 24.70 -1.90 -17.61
C SER A 646 25.66 -0.82 -18.09
N PRO A 647 26.98 -0.92 -17.79
CA PRO A 647 28.00 -0.02 -18.33
C PRO A 647 28.14 -0.12 -19.85
N SER A 648 27.91 -1.31 -20.43
CA SER A 648 28.05 -1.57 -21.87
C SER A 648 26.86 -1.09 -22.69
N ALA A 649 25.64 -1.17 -22.14
CA ALA A 649 24.46 -0.57 -22.78
C ALA A 649 24.24 0.90 -22.38
N GLN A 650 25.04 1.43 -21.45
CA GLN A 650 24.87 2.74 -20.80
C GLN A 650 23.42 2.98 -20.36
N ARG A 651 22.80 1.95 -19.77
CA ARG A 651 21.38 1.96 -19.38
C ARG A 651 21.19 1.66 -17.91
N PHE A 652 20.37 2.49 -17.27
CA PHE A 652 19.86 2.31 -15.91
C PHE A 652 18.34 2.04 -15.97
N ILE A 653 17.82 1.18 -15.08
CA ILE A 653 16.39 0.89 -14.91
C ILE A 653 16.11 0.73 -13.41
N SER A 654 15.22 1.54 -12.83
CA SER A 654 14.70 1.32 -11.46
C SER A 654 13.29 0.74 -11.53
N TYR A 655 13.02 -0.28 -10.71
CA TYR A 655 11.84 -1.13 -10.73
C TYR A 655 11.55 -1.66 -9.32
N ASP A 656 10.49 -2.44 -9.14
CA ASP A 656 10.22 -3.21 -7.93
C ASP A 656 10.37 -4.72 -8.18
N ASP A 657 10.78 -5.46 -7.15
CA ASP A 657 10.79 -6.92 -7.15
C ASP A 657 10.22 -7.47 -5.82
N PRO A 658 10.07 -8.79 -5.62
CA PRO A 658 9.53 -9.35 -4.38
C PRO A 658 10.21 -8.89 -3.09
N GLU A 659 11.50 -8.51 -3.12
CA GLU A 659 12.20 -8.01 -1.93
C GLU A 659 11.61 -6.66 -1.50
N SER A 660 11.56 -5.68 -2.40
CA SER A 660 10.97 -4.35 -2.14
C SER A 660 9.46 -4.40 -1.97
N THR A 661 8.78 -5.29 -2.70
CA THR A 661 7.34 -5.52 -2.58
C THR A 661 6.97 -6.01 -1.18
N GLN A 662 7.69 -7.00 -0.62
CA GLN A 662 7.43 -7.47 0.75
C GLN A 662 7.70 -6.39 1.79
N ILE A 663 8.71 -5.53 1.59
CA ILE A 663 8.97 -4.39 2.48
C ILE A 663 7.83 -3.36 2.43
N LYS A 664 7.26 -3.12 1.25
CA LYS A 664 6.03 -2.30 1.08
C LYS A 664 4.81 -2.93 1.74
N MET A 665 4.65 -4.25 1.70
CA MET A 665 3.57 -4.95 2.43
C MET A 665 3.76 -4.82 3.95
N ASN A 666 4.99 -4.99 4.44
CA ASN A 666 5.31 -4.82 5.85
C ASN A 666 4.99 -3.39 6.33
N PHE A 667 5.31 -2.38 5.52
CA PHE A 667 4.93 -0.99 5.80
C PHE A 667 3.40 -0.79 5.77
N ALA A 668 2.70 -1.29 4.74
CA ALA A 668 1.26 -1.18 4.62
C ALA A 668 0.51 -1.81 5.81
N ASN A 669 0.96 -2.98 6.26
CA ASN A 669 0.43 -3.64 7.45
C ASN A 669 0.69 -2.81 8.72
N GLN A 670 1.93 -2.35 8.95
CA GLN A 670 2.31 -1.55 10.13
C GLN A 670 1.56 -0.22 10.25
N GLN A 671 1.28 0.46 9.13
CA GLN A 671 0.52 1.70 9.12
C GLN A 671 -1.00 1.46 9.21
N GLY A 672 -1.47 0.21 9.16
CA GLY A 672 -2.90 -0.11 9.15
C GLY A 672 -3.62 0.33 7.87
N LEU A 673 -2.94 0.27 6.72
CA LEU A 673 -3.51 0.72 5.45
C LEU A 673 -4.74 -0.11 5.05
N GLY A 674 -5.70 0.56 4.41
CA GLY A 674 -6.93 -0.04 3.88
C GLY A 674 -6.73 -0.99 2.70
N GLY A 675 -5.50 -1.09 2.19
CA GLY A 675 -5.12 -2.02 1.12
C GLY A 675 -3.84 -1.62 0.38
N VAL A 676 -3.60 -2.33 -0.71
CA VAL A 676 -2.59 -2.01 -1.72
C VAL A 676 -3.19 -2.07 -3.12
N MET A 677 -2.57 -1.34 -4.05
CA MET A 677 -2.95 -1.19 -5.44
C MET A 677 -1.70 -1.36 -6.31
N PHE A 678 -1.86 -1.76 -7.57
CA PHE A 678 -0.74 -1.77 -8.51
C PHE A 678 -1.14 -1.49 -9.96
N TRP A 679 -0.23 -0.80 -10.66
CA TRP A 679 -0.24 -0.57 -12.10
C TRP A 679 0.86 -1.41 -12.76
N GLU A 680 0.59 -2.35 -13.67
CA GLU A 680 -0.71 -2.90 -14.08
C GLU A 680 -0.68 -4.44 -14.11
N LEU A 681 -1.86 -5.08 -14.09
CA LEU A 681 -2.03 -6.55 -13.98
C LEU A 681 -1.26 -7.35 -15.05
N SER A 682 -1.05 -6.76 -16.23
CA SER A 682 -0.38 -7.37 -17.40
C SER A 682 1.12 -7.59 -17.21
N GLU A 683 1.74 -6.93 -16.22
CA GLU A 683 3.19 -6.70 -16.19
C GLU A 683 3.92 -7.51 -15.11
N ASP A 684 3.17 -8.15 -14.20
CA ASP A 684 3.74 -9.15 -13.30
C ASP A 684 4.12 -10.45 -14.03
N THR A 685 5.02 -11.22 -13.42
CA THR A 685 5.35 -12.57 -13.84
C THR A 685 4.48 -13.60 -13.12
N ALA A 686 4.17 -14.71 -13.80
CA ALA A 686 3.59 -15.90 -13.18
C ALA A 686 4.66 -16.90 -12.69
N LEU A 687 5.95 -16.53 -12.74
CA LEU A 687 7.06 -17.37 -12.27
C LEU A 687 7.02 -17.53 -10.74
N PRO A 688 6.90 -18.76 -10.20
CA PRO A 688 6.78 -18.98 -8.76
C PRO A 688 7.98 -18.44 -7.98
N GLY A 689 7.69 -17.70 -6.90
CA GLY A 689 8.71 -17.01 -6.09
C GLY A 689 9.24 -15.70 -6.67
N ALA A 690 8.86 -15.34 -7.91
CA ALA A 690 9.20 -14.06 -8.53
C ALA A 690 8.01 -13.11 -8.71
N SER A 691 6.78 -13.60 -8.59
CA SER A 691 5.57 -12.78 -8.75
C SER A 691 5.41 -11.71 -7.67
N LEU A 692 5.18 -10.46 -8.10
CA LEU A 692 4.84 -9.34 -7.23
C LEU A 692 3.44 -9.53 -6.63
N LEU A 693 2.47 -10.02 -7.42
CA LEU A 693 1.10 -10.26 -6.97
C LEU A 693 1.00 -11.40 -5.94
N ASP A 694 1.75 -12.50 -6.10
CA ASP A 694 1.80 -13.54 -5.07
C ASP A 694 2.47 -13.03 -3.78
N THR A 695 3.46 -12.13 -3.89
CA THR A 695 4.11 -11.48 -2.74
C THR A 695 3.14 -10.55 -2.00
N ILE A 696 2.39 -9.73 -2.75
CA ILE A 696 1.30 -8.89 -2.22
C ILE A 696 0.27 -9.74 -1.46
N PHE A 697 -0.24 -10.78 -2.12
CA PHE A 697 -1.29 -11.63 -1.55
C PHE A 697 -0.84 -12.40 -0.30
N GLN A 698 0.46 -12.69 -0.17
CA GLN A 698 1.03 -13.31 1.02
C GLN A 698 1.26 -12.28 2.13
N GLY A 699 1.84 -11.11 1.83
CA GLY A 699 2.09 -10.06 2.81
C GLY A 699 0.79 -9.45 3.38
N MET A 700 -0.22 -9.22 2.54
CA MET A 700 -1.52 -8.64 2.95
C MET A 700 -2.44 -9.63 3.68
N LYS A 701 -2.08 -10.92 3.73
CA LYS A 701 -2.82 -11.97 4.46
C LYS A 701 -2.51 -12.05 5.95
N LEU A 702 -1.48 -11.34 6.41
CA LEU A 702 -1.05 -11.39 7.80
C LEU A 702 -2.02 -10.55 8.68
N PRO A 703 -2.71 -11.18 9.65
CA PRO A 703 -3.57 -10.49 10.61
C PRO A 703 -2.73 -9.69 11.62
#